data_AF-A0A068VGI9-F1
#
_entry.id   AF-A0A068VGI9-F1
#
_cell.length_a   1.000
_cell.length_b   1.000
_cell.length_c   1.000
_cell.angle_alpha   90.00
_cell.angle_beta   90.00
_cell.angle_gamma   90.00
#
_symmetry.space_group_name_H-M   'P 1'
#
loop_
_entity.id
_entity.type
_entity.pdbx_description
1 polymer ?
#
loop_
_entity_poly.entity_id
_entity_poly.type
_entity_poly.pdbx_seq_one_letter_code
_entity_poly.pdbx_strand_id
1 'polypeptide(L)'
;MRYVLNDFFFFFLVVNFSREKEKKKKRRRRNRFQFQTITICKYFFSIYSFRTGQPQKYKRAKGLRLLASGSKLLCSPLPLCGTAGGGYFSNFLEEVETSGGGPPAQSAAQPSGNSHSPLLDDCLKLLRGERDEQRLAGLLLVTKFCNKQDHSTILQVYRAVGPKFLLRLLRTGMGKVGGGGGGGAENRDAYLQLSVTVLAAFCRVPEIAASQDMLSLIPLFQEIISTGSASSVIEDCYEFVYLVANTHEDGVRALYDSGSMQLLASQLSTLPDGSPIVELAMRLVQLIISRLPAEKVFIEHPSELAILVVGLARLFALLQTALKFEALHLLSAILSSQCSAPVRGALNSMANSTWSTDMRVGIVAVLNNRVAPAEKLQALILAECTISIVGEEWLIGSVKLPDVQDPIPVDRCMLLVLGTSRVEIAVLLNELARLRDEASKSHSLNAEVIHMKQRNLAICYSLVEKVIKLVSKFGGDEDLHPDATISDSTLTMIISGLNETISVVLDYLEDVKDHGENKGDDLLASVRLIGSYLAETPHACGEKVKALLGYMLSIQGEDEASPFYSICFLIPMLCQITMRTDGCKLLASSGAYGAVIEYLIRLIAPTSSTVEDAGSVSLACDTILNFLMKREQIAFTFSGASFIKLLSALSHWTEDRGDPDSLMMASSICALILDSISEETLIRHPDLSNDDLVSLSQLMKRSLAMCGKGMMSDEESDLYQIVHACYLRWVDRFPRIKELIER
;
A
#
# COMPACT_ATOMS: atom_id res chain seq x y z
N MET A 1 -46.60 -25.10 24.81
CA MET A 1 -45.42 -25.16 25.69
C MET A 1 -44.45 -24.07 25.27
N ARG A 2 -44.18 -23.11 26.17
CA ARG A 2 -43.01 -22.21 26.27
C ARG A 2 -42.64 -21.37 25.03
N TYR A 3 -42.84 -20.05 25.01
CA TYR A 3 -42.07 -18.96 25.66
C TYR A 3 -40.56 -18.96 25.30
N VAL A 4 -40.06 -17.74 24.94
CA VAL A 4 -38.66 -17.30 24.70
C VAL A 4 -38.19 -17.58 23.24
N LEU A 5 -37.82 -16.66 22.34
CA LEU A 5 -37.33 -15.26 22.40
C LEU A 5 -38.06 -14.37 21.37
N ASN A 6 -38.37 -13.13 21.76
CA ASN A 6 -39.14 -12.17 20.98
C ASN A 6 -38.47 -10.78 20.99
N ASP A 7 -37.17 -10.67 20.64
CA ASP A 7 -36.40 -9.42 20.87
C ASP A 7 -35.29 -9.04 19.85
N PHE A 8 -35.24 -9.52 18.60
CA PHE A 8 -34.11 -9.13 17.70
C PHE A 8 -34.42 -8.81 16.22
N PHE A 9 -35.65 -8.41 15.89
CA PHE A 9 -36.02 -8.09 14.50
C PHE A 9 -36.83 -6.80 14.33
N PHE A 10 -36.51 -5.77 15.11
CA PHE A 10 -37.22 -4.48 15.08
C PHE A 10 -36.35 -3.38 14.43
N PHE A 11 -36.24 -3.36 13.09
CA PHE A 11 -36.20 -2.14 12.23
C PHE A 11 -35.76 -2.41 10.77
N PHE A 12 -36.48 -3.28 10.01
CA PHE A 12 -36.31 -3.25 8.54
C PHE A 12 -37.61 -3.18 7.72
N LEU A 13 -38.80 -3.03 8.31
CA LEU A 13 -40.02 -2.91 7.48
C LEU A 13 -41.26 -2.31 8.18
N VAL A 14 -41.22 -1.00 8.49
CA VAL A 14 -42.42 -0.17 8.72
C VAL A 14 -42.06 1.22 8.18
N VAL A 15 -42.42 1.65 6.97
CA VAL A 15 -43.76 2.08 6.55
C VAL A 15 -43.86 1.98 5.02
N ASN A 16 -44.48 0.92 4.50
CA ASN A 16 -45.11 0.94 3.18
C ASN A 16 -46.61 1.24 3.41
N PHE A 17 -46.94 2.53 3.48
CA PHE A 17 -48.32 3.01 3.57
C PHE A 17 -48.88 3.14 2.15
N SER A 18 -49.97 2.42 1.86
CA SER A 18 -51.01 2.83 0.91
C SER A 18 -51.28 4.34 1.08
N ARG A 19 -51.12 5.23 0.09
CA ARG A 19 -51.90 5.28 -1.16
C ARG A 19 -51.25 6.18 -2.21
N GLU A 20 -50.86 5.55 -3.31
CA GLU A 20 -50.52 5.95 -4.69
C GLU A 20 -50.45 7.39 -5.24
N LYS A 21 -50.90 8.49 -4.60
CA LYS A 21 -50.84 9.84 -5.22
C LYS A 21 -49.72 10.75 -4.72
N GLU A 22 -49.09 10.42 -3.59
CA GLU A 22 -47.89 11.09 -3.05
C GLU A 22 -46.56 10.47 -3.55
N LYS A 23 -46.64 9.31 -4.22
CA LYS A 23 -45.50 8.51 -4.68
C LYS A 23 -44.69 9.15 -5.82
N LYS A 24 -45.24 10.10 -6.60
CA LYS A 24 -44.49 10.77 -7.69
C LYS A 24 -43.59 11.93 -7.23
N LYS A 25 -43.91 12.60 -6.11
CA LYS A 25 -43.08 13.69 -5.55
C LYS A 25 -41.98 13.16 -4.62
N LYS A 26 -42.24 12.09 -3.86
CA LYS A 26 -41.24 11.38 -3.01
C LYS A 26 -40.18 10.60 -3.82
N ARG A 27 -40.52 10.08 -5.00
CA ARG A 27 -39.58 9.32 -5.86
C ARG A 27 -38.52 10.21 -6.53
N ARG A 28 -38.82 11.51 -6.75
CA ARG A 28 -37.84 12.50 -7.23
C ARG A 28 -36.86 12.96 -6.15
N ARG A 29 -37.31 13.07 -4.89
CA ARG A 29 -36.41 13.34 -3.74
C ARG A 29 -35.48 12.15 -3.47
N ARG A 30 -35.98 10.91 -3.55
CA ARG A 30 -35.17 9.69 -3.31
C ARG A 30 -34.04 9.49 -4.33
N ASN A 31 -34.27 9.80 -5.61
CA ASN A 31 -33.22 9.75 -6.64
C ASN A 31 -32.18 10.88 -6.50
N ARG A 32 -32.51 11.99 -5.82
CA ARG A 32 -31.60 13.09 -5.50
C ARG A 32 -30.69 12.73 -4.29
N PHE A 33 -31.23 11.99 -3.32
CA PHE A 33 -30.50 11.50 -2.13
C PHE A 33 -29.45 10.40 -2.43
N GLN A 34 -29.70 9.53 -3.42
CA GLN A 34 -28.69 8.55 -3.85
C GLN A 34 -27.52 9.24 -4.59
N PHE A 35 -27.81 10.32 -5.32
CA PHE A 35 -26.80 11.11 -6.02
C PHE A 35 -25.88 11.88 -5.07
N GLN A 36 -26.39 12.46 -3.97
CA GLN A 36 -25.55 13.12 -2.96
C GLN A 36 -24.66 12.12 -2.20
N THR A 37 -25.17 10.93 -1.86
CA THR A 37 -24.37 9.88 -1.20
C THR A 37 -23.19 9.44 -2.09
N ILE A 38 -23.44 9.21 -3.39
CA ILE A 38 -22.40 8.84 -4.37
C ILE A 38 -21.42 10.01 -4.66
N THR A 39 -21.89 11.25 -4.55
CA THR A 39 -21.09 12.45 -4.76
C THR A 39 -20.15 12.71 -3.58
N ILE A 40 -20.61 12.53 -2.34
CA ILE A 40 -19.81 12.64 -1.11
C ILE A 40 -18.62 11.65 -1.14
N CYS A 41 -18.82 10.41 -1.61
CA CYS A 41 -17.74 9.44 -1.75
C CYS A 41 -16.70 9.88 -2.80
N LYS A 42 -17.13 10.44 -3.95
CA LYS A 42 -16.19 10.90 -5.01
C LYS A 42 -15.30 12.06 -4.54
N TYR A 43 -15.83 12.96 -3.71
CA TYR A 43 -15.07 14.09 -3.17
C TYR A 43 -14.13 13.68 -2.03
N PHE A 44 -14.58 12.82 -1.10
CA PHE A 44 -13.71 12.29 -0.03
C PHE A 44 -12.52 11.49 -0.59
N PHE A 45 -12.68 10.80 -1.72
CA PHE A 45 -11.58 10.11 -2.41
C PHE A 45 -10.76 11.00 -3.35
N SER A 46 -11.22 12.20 -3.73
CA SER A 46 -10.39 13.19 -4.42
C SER A 46 -9.31 13.76 -3.49
N ILE A 47 -9.64 13.92 -2.19
CA ILE A 47 -8.68 14.18 -1.11
C ILE A 47 -7.58 13.09 -1.06
N TYR A 48 -7.93 11.86 -1.41
CA TYR A 48 -7.04 10.70 -1.43
C TYR A 48 -6.06 10.68 -2.63
N SER A 49 -6.50 11.08 -3.84
CA SER A 49 -5.63 11.03 -5.05
C SER A 49 -4.58 12.14 -5.13
N PHE A 50 -4.79 13.29 -4.51
CA PHE A 50 -3.86 14.41 -4.69
C PHE A 50 -2.57 14.27 -3.88
N ARG A 51 -2.55 13.42 -2.83
CA ARG A 51 -1.31 13.03 -2.13
C ARG A 51 -0.55 11.88 -2.79
N THR A 52 -1.11 11.22 -3.83
CA THR A 52 -0.41 10.19 -4.64
C THR A 52 -0.14 10.61 -6.09
N GLY A 53 -0.53 11.83 -6.50
CA GLY A 53 0.06 12.51 -7.65
C GLY A 53 -0.29 11.99 -9.05
N GLN A 54 -1.54 11.58 -9.34
CA GLN A 54 -1.98 11.42 -10.75
C GLN A 54 -3.46 11.81 -11.03
N PRO A 55 -3.74 12.56 -12.12
CA PRO A 55 -5.10 12.80 -12.63
C PRO A 55 -5.51 11.79 -13.72
N GLN A 56 -6.65 11.12 -13.58
CA GLN A 56 -7.21 10.25 -14.64
C GLN A 56 -8.44 10.87 -15.33
N LYS A 57 -8.41 10.84 -16.67
CA LYS A 57 -9.51 11.20 -17.58
C LYS A 57 -10.30 9.95 -17.98
N TYR A 58 -11.62 9.95 -17.81
CA TYR A 58 -12.50 8.86 -18.28
C TYR A 58 -12.99 9.07 -19.73
N LYS A 59 -12.87 8.04 -20.57
CA LYS A 59 -13.53 7.92 -21.90
C LYS A 59 -14.42 6.66 -21.93
N ARG A 60 -15.63 6.80 -22.48
CA ARG A 60 -16.65 5.75 -22.71
C ARG A 60 -16.49 5.07 -24.08
N ALA A 61 -16.61 3.75 -24.14
CA ALA A 61 -17.10 2.95 -25.30
C ALA A 61 -17.33 1.48 -24.85
N LYS A 62 -18.55 0.91 -24.88
CA LYS A 62 -19.28 0.20 -25.98
C LYS A 62 -18.71 -1.17 -26.44
N GLY A 63 -19.22 -2.27 -25.84
CA GLY A 63 -20.03 -3.32 -26.49
C GLY A 63 -19.41 -4.46 -27.35
N LEU A 64 -20.03 -5.65 -27.20
CA LEU A 64 -20.01 -6.94 -27.95
C LEU A 64 -19.00 -8.01 -27.47
N ARG A 65 -19.41 -9.18 -26.92
CA ARG A 65 -20.19 -10.36 -27.39
C ARG A 65 -19.32 -11.50 -27.98
N LEU A 66 -19.44 -12.66 -27.33
CA LEU A 66 -19.56 -14.04 -27.84
C LEU A 66 -18.42 -15.05 -27.56
N LEU A 67 -18.85 -16.08 -26.82
CA LEU A 67 -18.67 -17.53 -26.97
C LEU A 67 -17.46 -18.22 -26.33
N ALA A 68 -17.81 -18.95 -25.27
CA ALA A 68 -17.07 -20.03 -24.65
C ALA A 68 -17.43 -21.39 -25.26
N SER A 69 -16.44 -22.26 -25.32
CA SER A 69 -16.49 -23.73 -25.24
C SER A 69 -15.13 -24.15 -24.64
N GLY A 70 -14.98 -24.85 -23.52
CA GLY A 70 -15.66 -26.06 -23.05
C GLY A 70 -15.07 -27.27 -23.81
N SER A 71 -14.46 -28.30 -23.25
CA SER A 71 -14.24 -28.75 -21.86
C SER A 71 -13.31 -30.01 -21.90
N LYS A 72 -12.94 -30.52 -20.71
CA LYS A 72 -12.72 -31.95 -20.33
C LYS A 72 -11.30 -32.54 -20.51
N LEU A 73 -10.61 -32.86 -19.40
CA LEU A 73 -10.55 -34.14 -18.62
C LEU A 73 -9.24 -34.87 -19.00
N LEU A 74 -8.37 -35.36 -18.09
CA LEU A 74 -8.58 -36.31 -16.99
C LEU A 74 -7.36 -36.32 -16.02
N CYS A 75 -7.64 -36.64 -14.77
CA CYS A 75 -6.72 -36.84 -13.64
C CYS A 75 -5.89 -38.13 -13.70
N SER A 76 -4.79 -38.19 -12.94
CA SER A 76 -4.46 -39.17 -11.87
C SER A 76 -2.94 -39.16 -11.53
N PRO A 77 -2.41 -39.84 -10.49
CA PRO A 77 -1.89 -39.19 -9.26
C PRO A 77 -0.39 -39.47 -8.93
N LEU A 78 0.19 -38.59 -8.10
CA LEU A 78 1.24 -38.73 -7.04
C LEU A 78 2.27 -39.90 -7.11
N PRO A 79 3.58 -39.68 -6.77
CA PRO A 79 3.96 -39.43 -5.37
C PRO A 79 5.23 -38.57 -5.09
N LEU A 80 5.18 -37.94 -3.90
CA LEU A 80 6.18 -37.70 -2.85
C LEU A 80 7.70 -37.91 -3.06
N CYS A 81 8.43 -36.86 -2.62
CA CYS A 81 9.67 -36.85 -1.82
C CYS A 81 11.04 -36.89 -2.53
N GLY A 82 11.95 -36.01 -2.08
CA GLY A 82 13.39 -36.20 -2.25
C GLY A 82 14.20 -34.93 -2.46
N THR A 83 14.63 -34.30 -1.37
CA THR A 83 15.74 -33.33 -1.35
C THR A 83 17.04 -33.99 -1.80
N ALA A 84 17.62 -33.55 -2.91
CA ALA A 84 18.99 -33.87 -3.30
C ALA A 84 19.52 -32.78 -4.26
N GLY A 85 20.24 -31.80 -3.71
CA GLY A 85 21.04 -30.86 -4.47
C GLY A 85 22.50 -31.06 -4.09
N GLY A 86 23.34 -31.47 -5.04
CA GLY A 86 24.78 -31.58 -4.84
C GLY A 86 25.40 -32.79 -5.53
N GLY A 87 25.77 -32.64 -6.80
CA GLY A 87 26.42 -33.72 -7.55
C GLY A 87 26.91 -33.31 -8.93
N TYR A 88 27.83 -32.34 -9.01
CA TYR A 88 28.46 -31.98 -10.30
C TYR A 88 29.99 -32.00 -10.31
N PHE A 89 30.67 -32.08 -9.17
CA PHE A 89 32.14 -32.11 -9.15
C PHE A 89 32.73 -33.51 -9.43
N SER A 90 31.97 -34.59 -9.23
CA SER A 90 32.42 -35.96 -9.50
C SER A 90 32.13 -36.44 -10.92
N ASN A 91 31.08 -35.92 -11.57
CA ASN A 91 30.63 -36.42 -12.89
C ASN A 91 31.53 -35.97 -14.05
N PHE A 92 32.32 -34.91 -13.87
CA PHE A 92 33.25 -34.43 -14.91
C PHE A 92 34.40 -35.42 -15.20
N LEU A 93 34.70 -36.35 -14.29
CA LEU A 93 35.83 -37.27 -14.44
C LEU A 93 35.47 -38.64 -15.02
N GLU A 94 34.20 -39.04 -15.06
CA GLU A 94 33.81 -40.35 -15.63
C GLU A 94 33.83 -40.35 -17.18
N GLU A 95 33.64 -39.20 -17.84
CA GLU A 95 33.68 -39.12 -19.31
C GLU A 95 35.10 -38.97 -19.89
N VAL A 96 36.09 -38.60 -19.07
CA VAL A 96 37.49 -38.44 -19.53
C VAL A 96 38.34 -39.71 -19.33
N GLU A 97 37.89 -40.67 -18.50
CA GLU A 97 38.64 -41.90 -18.21
C GLU A 97 38.34 -43.08 -19.18
N THR A 98 37.41 -42.96 -20.12
CA THR A 98 37.09 -44.03 -21.10
C THR A 98 37.96 -44.01 -22.36
N SER A 99 39.29 -43.90 -22.20
CA SER A 99 40.24 -44.20 -23.29
C SER A 99 41.61 -44.66 -22.77
N GLY A 100 41.63 -45.69 -21.92
CA GLY A 100 42.88 -46.29 -21.46
C GLY A 100 42.67 -47.58 -20.66
N GLY A 101 42.45 -48.70 -21.35
CA GLY A 101 42.31 -50.01 -20.71
C GLY A 101 43.65 -50.54 -20.16
N GLY A 102 43.65 -50.90 -18.87
CA GLY A 102 44.70 -51.69 -18.22
C GLY A 102 44.17 -52.33 -16.91
N PRO A 103 44.51 -53.60 -16.59
CA PRO A 103 43.78 -54.43 -15.61
C PRO A 103 44.17 -54.17 -14.13
N PRO A 104 43.36 -54.61 -13.15
CA PRO A 104 43.47 -54.18 -11.76
C PRO A 104 44.45 -55.04 -10.95
N ALA A 105 45.20 -54.42 -10.04
CA ALA A 105 46.00 -55.11 -9.03
C ALA A 105 45.63 -54.63 -7.61
N GLN A 106 44.94 -55.54 -6.93
CA GLN A 106 44.85 -55.88 -5.50
C GLN A 106 45.27 -54.87 -4.40
N SER A 107 44.38 -54.81 -3.42
CA SER A 107 44.42 -54.15 -2.13
C SER A 107 45.47 -54.73 -1.16
N ALA A 108 46.19 -53.85 -0.47
CA ALA A 108 46.85 -54.13 0.79
C ALA A 108 46.71 -52.93 1.73
N ALA A 109 46.37 -53.21 2.99
CA ALA A 109 46.03 -52.23 4.02
C ALA A 109 47.24 -51.82 4.88
N GLN A 110 47.07 -50.65 5.52
CA GLN A 110 47.78 -50.05 6.68
C GLN A 110 48.95 -49.08 6.40
N PRO A 111 49.30 -48.12 7.30
CA PRO A 111 48.64 -47.66 8.55
C PRO A 111 48.43 -46.13 8.62
N SER A 112 47.66 -45.71 9.63
CA SER A 112 47.46 -44.32 10.06
C SER A 112 48.76 -43.65 10.52
N GLY A 113 49.24 -42.66 9.75
CA GLY A 113 50.30 -41.74 10.13
C GLY A 113 50.45 -40.60 9.11
N ASN A 114 50.31 -39.34 9.57
CA ASN A 114 50.64 -38.07 8.89
C ASN A 114 51.21 -38.13 7.46
N SER A 115 50.36 -38.36 6.45
CA SER A 115 50.77 -38.45 5.04
C SER A 115 50.13 -37.40 4.12
N HIS A 116 49.66 -36.27 4.66
CA HIS A 116 49.03 -35.21 3.86
C HIS A 116 50.01 -34.14 3.33
N SER A 117 51.25 -34.07 3.83
CA SER A 117 52.21 -33.02 3.45
C SER A 117 52.97 -33.24 2.11
N PRO A 118 53.45 -34.44 1.72
CA PRO A 118 54.33 -34.58 0.55
C PRO A 118 53.59 -34.42 -0.79
N LEU A 119 52.36 -34.95 -0.86
CA LEU A 119 51.54 -34.90 -2.09
C LEU A 119 51.00 -33.50 -2.39
N LEU A 120 50.69 -32.71 -1.36
CA LEU A 120 50.24 -31.32 -1.55
C LEU A 120 51.41 -30.44 -2.03
N ASP A 121 52.60 -30.61 -1.45
CA ASP A 121 53.80 -29.86 -1.85
C ASP A 121 54.18 -30.13 -3.32
N ASP A 122 54.07 -31.36 -3.79
CA ASP A 122 54.33 -31.71 -5.19
C ASP A 122 53.24 -31.16 -6.13
N CYS A 123 51.99 -31.12 -5.68
CA CYS A 123 50.91 -30.45 -6.40
C CYS A 123 51.14 -28.93 -6.49
N LEU A 124 51.55 -28.28 -5.40
CA LEU A 124 51.88 -26.85 -5.38
C LEU A 124 53.08 -26.52 -6.30
N LYS A 125 54.05 -27.42 -6.46
CA LYS A 125 55.14 -27.26 -7.45
C LYS A 125 54.61 -27.28 -8.89
N LEU A 126 53.69 -28.20 -9.21
CA LEU A 126 53.04 -28.25 -10.53
C LEU A 126 52.25 -26.97 -10.82
N LEU A 127 51.50 -26.48 -9.84
CA LEU A 127 50.73 -25.24 -9.94
C LEU A 127 51.60 -23.99 -10.14
N ARG A 128 52.83 -24.00 -9.61
CA ARG A 128 53.84 -22.95 -9.82
C ARG A 128 54.66 -23.14 -11.11
N GLY A 129 54.40 -24.18 -11.89
CA GLY A 129 55.10 -24.47 -13.13
C GLY A 129 55.01 -23.31 -14.14
N GLU A 130 56.00 -23.18 -15.00
CA GLU A 130 56.05 -22.08 -15.99
C GLU A 130 55.02 -22.27 -17.11
N ARG A 131 54.78 -23.53 -17.48
CA ARG A 131 53.89 -23.96 -18.56
C ARG A 131 52.45 -24.13 -18.11
N ASP A 132 51.51 -23.71 -18.95
CA ASP A 132 50.08 -23.78 -18.64
C ASP A 132 49.55 -25.22 -18.55
N GLU A 133 50.18 -26.18 -19.24
CA GLU A 133 49.85 -27.61 -19.10
C GLU A 133 50.21 -28.15 -17.70
N GLN A 134 51.31 -27.67 -17.11
CA GLN A 134 51.72 -28.06 -15.75
C GLN A 134 50.74 -27.51 -14.71
N ARG A 135 50.35 -26.24 -14.88
CA ARG A 135 49.35 -25.59 -14.02
C ARG A 135 47.99 -26.28 -14.12
N LEU A 136 47.56 -26.63 -15.33
CA LEU A 136 46.31 -27.34 -15.59
C LEU A 136 46.32 -28.74 -14.95
N ALA A 137 47.40 -29.51 -15.14
CA ALA A 137 47.55 -30.82 -14.51
C ALA A 137 47.54 -30.72 -12.98
N GLY A 138 48.22 -29.72 -12.42
CA GLY A 138 48.17 -29.42 -10.99
C GLY A 138 46.74 -29.11 -10.52
N LEU A 139 45.99 -28.28 -11.26
CA LEU A 139 44.63 -27.89 -10.90
C LEU A 139 43.65 -29.08 -10.92
N LEU A 140 43.80 -29.99 -11.88
CA LEU A 140 43.04 -31.24 -11.91
C LEU A 140 43.43 -32.17 -10.76
N LEU A 141 44.70 -32.23 -10.36
CA LEU A 141 45.14 -33.02 -9.21
C LEU A 141 44.60 -32.48 -7.87
N VAL A 142 44.54 -31.15 -7.70
CA VAL A 142 43.99 -30.48 -6.50
C VAL A 142 42.59 -31.00 -6.17
N THR A 143 41.77 -31.28 -7.18
CA THR A 143 40.39 -31.76 -7.02
C THR A 143 40.27 -33.08 -6.26
N LYS A 144 41.32 -33.92 -6.28
CA LYS A 144 41.37 -35.22 -5.60
C LYS A 144 41.75 -35.12 -4.12
N PHE A 145 42.32 -34.00 -3.68
CA PHE A 145 42.96 -33.88 -2.37
C PHE A 145 42.45 -32.72 -1.52
N CYS A 146 41.81 -31.71 -2.11
CA CYS A 146 41.31 -30.55 -1.37
C CYS A 146 39.90 -30.79 -0.82
N ASN A 147 39.79 -30.71 0.51
CA ASN A 147 38.48 -30.62 1.17
C ASN A 147 37.89 -29.23 0.91
N LYS A 148 36.60 -29.18 0.51
CA LYS A 148 35.86 -27.92 0.24
C LYS A 148 35.82 -26.96 1.43
N GLN A 149 35.99 -27.45 2.66
CA GLN A 149 35.99 -26.63 3.87
C GLN A 149 37.39 -26.21 4.35
N ASP A 150 38.46 -26.68 3.72
CA ASP A 150 39.83 -26.30 4.08
C ASP A 150 40.24 -25.00 3.38
N HIS A 151 39.79 -23.89 3.94
CA HIS A 151 40.07 -22.55 3.42
C HIS A 151 41.58 -22.26 3.35
N SER A 152 42.36 -22.84 4.27
CA SER A 152 43.81 -22.61 4.33
C SER A 152 44.54 -23.24 3.15
N THR A 153 44.18 -24.47 2.79
CA THR A 153 44.74 -25.17 1.63
C THR A 153 44.25 -24.55 0.33
N ILE A 154 42.97 -24.16 0.24
CA ILE A 154 42.41 -23.48 -0.93
C ILE A 154 43.15 -22.17 -1.22
N LEU A 155 43.45 -21.38 -0.17
CA LEU A 155 44.22 -20.16 -0.29
C LEU A 155 45.66 -20.40 -0.79
N GLN A 156 46.32 -21.45 -0.30
CA GLN A 156 47.66 -21.83 -0.78
C GLN A 156 47.65 -22.25 -2.25
N VAL A 157 46.65 -23.01 -2.67
CA VAL A 157 46.43 -23.42 -4.06
C VAL A 157 46.20 -22.22 -4.96
N TYR A 158 45.31 -21.30 -4.57
CA TYR A 158 45.03 -20.07 -5.31
C TYR A 158 46.30 -19.23 -5.51
N ARG A 159 47.09 -19.03 -4.46
CA ARG A 159 48.38 -18.32 -4.52
C ARG A 159 49.40 -19.03 -5.41
N ALA A 160 49.39 -20.35 -5.47
CA ALA A 160 50.29 -21.14 -6.31
C ALA A 160 49.92 -21.08 -7.80
N VAL A 161 48.62 -21.14 -8.13
CA VAL A 161 48.11 -21.06 -9.51
C VAL A 161 48.33 -19.68 -10.12
N GLY A 162 47.98 -18.64 -9.35
CA GLY A 162 48.04 -17.24 -9.75
C GLY A 162 46.84 -16.76 -10.60
N PRO A 163 46.36 -15.51 -10.38
CA PRO A 163 45.14 -14.98 -11.00
C PRO A 163 45.25 -14.81 -12.53
N LYS A 164 46.46 -14.54 -13.04
CA LYS A 164 46.70 -14.39 -14.49
C LYS A 164 46.42 -15.67 -15.27
N PHE A 165 46.78 -16.83 -14.70
CA PHE A 165 46.50 -18.11 -15.34
C PHE A 165 44.99 -18.38 -15.39
N LEU A 166 44.28 -18.16 -14.28
CA LEU A 166 42.83 -18.34 -14.20
C LEU A 166 42.08 -17.44 -15.19
N LEU A 167 42.49 -16.18 -15.32
CA LEU A 167 41.92 -15.26 -16.31
C LEU A 167 42.16 -15.72 -17.75
N ARG A 168 43.36 -16.24 -18.07
CA ARG A 168 43.63 -16.81 -19.40
C ARG A 168 42.78 -18.04 -19.66
N LEU A 169 42.67 -18.94 -18.68
CA LEU A 169 41.85 -20.15 -18.79
C LEU A 169 40.39 -19.81 -19.09
N LEU A 170 39.82 -18.84 -18.35
CA LEU A 170 38.47 -18.34 -18.57
C LEU A 170 38.30 -17.73 -19.98
N ARG A 171 39.21 -16.86 -20.40
CA ARG A 171 39.16 -16.23 -21.74
C ARG A 171 39.31 -17.24 -22.89
N THR A 172 40.11 -18.29 -22.70
CA THR A 172 40.23 -19.39 -23.66
C THR A 172 38.91 -20.15 -23.77
N GLY A 173 38.26 -20.46 -22.65
CA GLY A 173 36.92 -21.06 -22.63
C GLY A 173 35.87 -20.19 -23.33
N MET A 174 35.91 -18.86 -23.11
CA MET A 174 35.05 -17.89 -23.79
C MET A 174 35.39 -17.66 -25.29
N GLY A 175 36.45 -18.28 -25.83
CA GLY A 175 36.87 -18.07 -27.22
C GLY A 175 37.47 -16.68 -27.51
N LYS A 176 37.92 -15.95 -26.49
CA LYS A 176 38.43 -14.56 -26.57
C LYS A 176 39.94 -14.42 -26.78
N VAL A 177 40.68 -15.54 -26.87
CA VAL A 177 42.12 -15.55 -27.16
C VAL A 177 42.32 -15.88 -28.65
N GLY A 178 43.09 -15.03 -29.36
CA GLY A 178 43.02 -14.84 -30.81
C GLY A 178 43.38 -16.03 -31.72
N GLY A 179 42.68 -16.06 -32.86
CA GLY A 179 43.24 -16.27 -34.20
C GLY A 179 43.96 -17.58 -34.50
N GLY A 180 43.22 -18.67 -34.69
CA GLY A 180 43.71 -19.92 -35.27
C GLY A 180 42.57 -20.90 -35.47
N GLY A 181 42.28 -21.22 -36.73
CA GLY A 181 41.08 -21.95 -37.14
C GLY A 181 40.98 -23.38 -36.63
N GLY A 182 39.73 -23.87 -36.64
CA GLY A 182 39.38 -25.27 -36.86
C GLY A 182 39.92 -26.27 -35.83
N GLY A 183 39.23 -26.44 -34.71
CA GLY A 183 39.46 -27.61 -33.86
C GLY A 183 38.85 -27.49 -32.46
N GLY A 184 37.68 -28.10 -32.27
CA GLY A 184 37.15 -28.51 -30.96
C GLY A 184 36.32 -27.47 -30.21
N ALA A 185 35.04 -27.32 -30.57
CA ALA A 185 34.06 -26.65 -29.71
C ALA A 185 34.01 -27.32 -28.31
N GLU A 186 34.08 -28.65 -28.28
CA GLU A 186 34.09 -29.47 -27.06
C GLU A 186 35.23 -29.12 -26.08
N ASN A 187 36.42 -28.82 -26.59
CA ASN A 187 37.56 -28.44 -25.74
C ASN A 187 37.37 -27.06 -25.10
N ARG A 188 36.68 -26.13 -25.79
CA ARG A 188 36.41 -24.79 -25.23
C ARG A 188 35.42 -24.86 -24.09
N ASP A 189 34.37 -25.67 -24.23
CA ASP A 189 33.36 -25.84 -23.19
C ASP A 189 33.95 -26.49 -21.94
N ALA A 190 34.85 -27.48 -22.10
CA ALA A 190 35.57 -28.08 -20.97
C ALA A 190 36.48 -27.08 -20.24
N TYR A 191 37.19 -26.20 -20.97
CA TYR A 191 37.98 -25.12 -20.36
C TYR A 191 37.10 -24.09 -19.66
N LEU A 192 35.97 -23.73 -20.25
CA LEU A 192 35.00 -22.80 -19.65
C LEU A 192 34.46 -23.38 -18.35
N GLN A 193 33.98 -24.63 -18.37
CA GLN A 193 33.48 -25.32 -17.19
C GLN A 193 34.51 -25.41 -16.08
N LEU A 194 35.72 -25.90 -16.39
CA LEU A 194 36.80 -25.99 -15.40
C LEU A 194 37.12 -24.61 -14.79
N SER A 195 37.22 -23.58 -15.63
CA SER A 195 37.57 -22.22 -15.17
C SER A 195 36.49 -21.64 -14.24
N VAL A 196 35.22 -21.75 -14.61
CA VAL A 196 34.08 -21.21 -13.85
C VAL A 196 33.94 -21.95 -12.52
N THR A 197 33.96 -23.29 -12.53
CA THR A 197 33.81 -24.10 -11.32
C THR A 197 34.97 -23.87 -10.35
N VAL A 198 36.20 -23.77 -10.84
CA VAL A 198 37.38 -23.49 -9.99
C VAL A 198 37.31 -22.08 -9.39
N LEU A 199 36.95 -21.08 -10.19
CA LEU A 199 36.82 -19.70 -9.72
C LEU A 199 35.70 -19.56 -8.68
N ALA A 200 34.54 -20.17 -8.91
CA ALA A 200 33.45 -20.22 -7.94
C ALA A 200 33.89 -20.90 -6.64
N ALA A 201 34.58 -22.05 -6.73
CA ALA A 201 35.10 -22.76 -5.57
C ALA A 201 36.13 -21.94 -4.78
N PHE A 202 37.02 -21.21 -5.45
CA PHE A 202 37.97 -20.31 -4.78
C PHE A 202 37.28 -19.15 -4.06
N CYS A 203 36.20 -18.60 -4.64
CA CYS A 203 35.44 -17.51 -4.01
C CYS A 203 34.69 -17.93 -2.75
N ARG A 204 34.59 -19.23 -2.43
CA ARG A 204 34.08 -19.68 -1.12
C ARG A 204 35.01 -19.28 0.04
N VAL A 205 36.27 -18.97 -0.24
CA VAL A 205 37.21 -18.38 0.73
C VAL A 205 37.07 -16.85 0.69
N PRO A 206 36.62 -16.20 1.78
CA PRO A 206 36.33 -14.76 1.78
C PRO A 206 37.53 -13.89 1.39
N GLU A 207 38.74 -14.27 1.79
CA GLU A 207 39.99 -13.56 1.43
C GLU A 207 40.24 -13.52 -0.08
N ILE A 208 39.84 -14.57 -0.80
CA ILE A 208 39.98 -14.63 -2.27
C ILE A 208 38.85 -13.83 -2.92
N ALA A 209 37.60 -14.02 -2.47
CA ALA A 209 36.44 -13.29 -2.99
C ALA A 209 36.57 -11.76 -2.82
N ALA A 210 37.22 -11.30 -1.74
CA ALA A 210 37.52 -9.90 -1.47
C ALA A 210 38.69 -9.33 -2.29
N SER A 211 39.31 -10.10 -3.20
CA SER A 211 40.44 -9.63 -3.98
C SER A 211 40.01 -8.81 -5.21
N GLN A 212 40.86 -7.83 -5.59
CA GLN A 212 40.67 -7.03 -6.79
C GLN A 212 40.66 -7.88 -8.07
N ASP A 213 41.39 -8.99 -8.07
CA ASP A 213 41.41 -9.93 -9.19
C ASP A 213 40.03 -10.52 -9.42
N MET A 214 39.33 -10.98 -8.37
CA MET A 214 37.97 -11.51 -8.50
C MET A 214 36.95 -10.44 -8.88
N LEU A 215 37.07 -9.23 -8.31
CA LEU A 215 36.21 -8.10 -8.66
C LEU A 215 36.23 -7.81 -10.16
N SER A 216 37.43 -7.85 -10.77
CA SER A 216 37.62 -7.57 -12.20
C SER A 216 36.98 -8.60 -13.14
N LEU A 217 36.59 -9.78 -12.62
CA LEU A 217 35.97 -10.85 -13.40
C LEU A 217 34.45 -10.76 -13.47
N ILE A 218 33.79 -9.96 -12.62
CA ILE A 218 32.32 -9.83 -12.59
C ILE A 218 31.71 -9.59 -13.99
N PRO A 219 32.21 -8.65 -14.82
CA PRO A 219 31.64 -8.42 -16.14
C PRO A 219 31.77 -9.62 -17.09
N LEU A 220 32.85 -10.41 -16.97
CA LEU A 220 33.05 -11.62 -17.79
C LEU A 220 32.05 -12.71 -17.41
N PHE A 221 31.77 -12.88 -16.12
CA PHE A 221 30.77 -13.84 -15.66
C PHE A 221 29.35 -13.45 -16.07
N GLN A 222 29.01 -12.16 -16.07
CA GLN A 222 27.71 -11.69 -16.59
C GLN A 222 27.54 -11.96 -18.08
N GLU A 223 28.60 -11.81 -18.86
CA GLU A 223 28.59 -12.13 -20.29
C GLU A 223 28.35 -13.64 -20.52
N ILE A 224 28.98 -14.50 -19.70
CA ILE A 224 28.74 -15.95 -19.74
C ILE A 224 27.27 -16.26 -19.45
N ILE A 225 26.69 -15.64 -18.42
CA ILE A 225 25.26 -15.78 -18.08
C ILE A 225 24.38 -15.29 -19.24
N SER A 226 24.70 -14.14 -19.84
CA SER A 226 23.89 -13.51 -20.89
C SER A 226 23.87 -14.30 -22.20
N THR A 227 24.98 -14.94 -22.55
CA THR A 227 25.12 -15.66 -23.84
C THR A 227 24.46 -17.03 -23.85
N GLY A 228 24.02 -17.55 -22.70
CA GLY A 228 23.38 -18.87 -22.60
C GLY A 228 24.27 -20.04 -23.03
N SER A 229 25.56 -19.79 -23.28
CA SER A 229 26.56 -20.73 -23.79
C SER A 229 26.98 -21.79 -22.76
N ALA A 230 26.45 -21.69 -21.54
CA ALA A 230 27.03 -22.30 -20.35
C ALA A 230 25.96 -22.91 -19.42
N SER A 231 24.96 -23.61 -19.98
CA SER A 231 23.85 -24.20 -19.23
C SER A 231 24.31 -25.08 -18.05
N SER A 232 25.43 -25.81 -18.21
CA SER A 232 26.00 -26.67 -17.17
C SER A 232 26.72 -25.94 -16.03
N VAL A 233 27.11 -24.67 -16.24
CA VAL A 233 27.96 -23.90 -15.30
C VAL A 233 27.28 -22.62 -14.83
N ILE A 234 26.02 -22.42 -15.19
CA ILE A 234 25.25 -21.22 -14.87
C ILE A 234 25.13 -21.03 -13.35
N GLU A 235 24.95 -22.12 -12.59
CA GLU A 235 24.87 -22.10 -11.12
C GLU A 235 26.18 -21.59 -10.50
N ASP A 236 27.31 -22.14 -10.93
CA ASP A 236 28.65 -21.70 -10.50
C ASP A 236 28.89 -20.22 -10.89
N CYS A 237 28.35 -19.75 -12.02
CA CYS A 237 28.44 -18.34 -12.39
C CYS A 237 27.69 -17.43 -11.42
N TYR A 238 26.45 -17.78 -11.07
CA TYR A 238 25.67 -17.02 -10.08
C TYR A 238 26.30 -17.10 -8.69
N GLU A 239 26.86 -18.26 -8.30
CA GLU A 239 27.55 -18.43 -7.02
C GLU A 239 28.80 -17.52 -6.97
N PHE A 240 29.63 -17.54 -8.01
CA PHE A 240 30.80 -16.67 -8.12
C PHE A 240 30.40 -15.19 -7.97
N VAL A 241 29.44 -14.74 -8.77
CA VAL A 241 29.00 -13.34 -8.79
C VAL A 241 28.46 -12.92 -7.42
N TYR A 242 27.66 -13.78 -6.78
CA TYR A 242 27.14 -13.54 -5.43
C TYR A 242 28.25 -13.45 -4.37
N LEU A 243 29.18 -14.41 -4.35
CA LEU A 243 30.25 -14.45 -3.35
C LEU A 243 31.17 -13.22 -3.44
N VAL A 244 31.56 -12.84 -4.66
CA VAL A 244 32.41 -11.65 -4.87
C VAL A 244 31.64 -10.37 -4.53
N ALA A 245 30.39 -10.22 -5.01
CA ALA A 245 29.60 -9.02 -4.76
C ALA A 245 29.27 -8.83 -3.27
N ASN A 246 29.05 -9.92 -2.53
CA ASN A 246 28.74 -9.88 -1.11
C ASN A 246 29.95 -9.57 -0.23
N THR A 247 31.15 -10.01 -0.65
CA THR A 247 32.37 -9.98 0.18
C THR A 247 33.26 -8.77 -0.11
N HIS A 248 33.42 -8.37 -1.37
CA HIS A 248 34.25 -7.22 -1.74
C HIS A 248 33.52 -5.89 -1.47
N GLU A 249 34.22 -4.88 -0.95
CA GLU A 249 33.63 -3.56 -0.61
C GLU A 249 32.96 -2.88 -1.83
N ASP A 250 33.66 -2.84 -2.96
CA ASP A 250 33.13 -2.37 -4.25
C ASP A 250 32.33 -3.42 -5.04
N GLY A 251 32.08 -4.62 -4.49
CA GLY A 251 31.48 -5.75 -5.19
C GLY A 251 30.10 -5.44 -5.80
N VAL A 252 29.20 -4.89 -4.99
CA VAL A 252 27.84 -4.52 -5.45
C VAL A 252 27.87 -3.37 -6.47
N ARG A 253 28.81 -2.42 -6.32
CA ARG A 253 28.97 -1.32 -7.28
C ARG A 253 29.44 -1.84 -8.63
N ALA A 254 30.46 -2.70 -8.65
CA ALA A 254 30.96 -3.34 -9.86
C ALA A 254 29.90 -4.22 -10.53
N LEU A 255 29.11 -4.96 -9.74
CA LEU A 255 27.95 -5.73 -10.21
C LEU A 255 26.92 -4.84 -10.89
N TYR A 256 26.55 -3.72 -10.27
CA TYR A 256 25.56 -2.81 -10.80
C TYR A 256 26.03 -2.12 -12.09
N ASP A 257 27.24 -1.56 -12.07
CA ASP A 257 27.79 -0.79 -13.20
C ASP A 257 28.08 -1.66 -14.44
N SER A 258 28.12 -2.98 -14.29
CA SER A 258 28.28 -3.94 -15.40
C SER A 258 26.97 -4.32 -16.10
N GLY A 259 25.81 -3.80 -15.66
CA GLY A 259 24.52 -4.02 -16.31
C GLY A 259 23.67 -5.15 -15.69
N SER A 260 23.97 -5.55 -14.46
CA SER A 260 23.26 -6.65 -13.78
C SER A 260 21.76 -6.48 -13.68
N MET A 261 21.25 -5.25 -13.59
CA MET A 261 19.80 -5.00 -13.48
C MET A 261 19.06 -5.52 -14.71
N GLN A 262 19.60 -5.29 -15.90
CA GLN A 262 19.02 -5.75 -17.16
C GLN A 262 19.13 -7.27 -17.30
N LEU A 263 20.28 -7.83 -16.90
CA LEU A 263 20.51 -9.26 -16.88
C LEU A 263 19.51 -9.97 -15.96
N LEU A 264 19.42 -9.56 -14.69
CA LEU A 264 18.53 -10.17 -13.70
C LEU A 264 17.05 -10.01 -14.11
N ALA A 265 16.66 -8.85 -14.63
CA ALA A 265 15.30 -8.61 -15.12
C ALA A 265 14.93 -9.56 -16.27
N SER A 266 15.84 -9.77 -17.23
CA SER A 266 15.59 -10.66 -18.37
C SER A 266 15.61 -12.16 -18.00
N GLN A 267 16.41 -12.55 -17.00
CA GLN A 267 16.65 -13.96 -16.66
C GLN A 267 15.74 -14.49 -15.54
N LEU A 268 15.34 -13.69 -14.56
CA LEU A 268 14.63 -14.21 -13.37
C LEU A 268 13.37 -15.01 -13.73
N SER A 269 12.66 -14.59 -14.78
CA SER A 269 11.46 -15.29 -15.25
C SER A 269 11.75 -16.56 -16.07
N THR A 270 12.97 -16.75 -16.57
CA THR A 270 13.34 -17.93 -17.38
C THR A 270 13.95 -19.05 -16.54
N LEU A 271 14.43 -18.74 -15.33
CA LEU A 271 15.06 -19.71 -14.44
C LEU A 271 14.07 -20.77 -13.92
N PRO A 272 14.53 -22.02 -13.71
CA PRO A 272 13.68 -23.07 -13.13
C PRO A 272 13.25 -22.72 -11.70
N ASP A 273 11.95 -22.74 -11.46
CA ASP A 273 11.38 -22.40 -10.15
C ASP A 273 11.92 -23.34 -9.05
N GLY A 274 12.33 -22.76 -7.92
CA GLY A 274 12.86 -23.53 -6.78
C GLY A 274 14.31 -24.05 -6.96
N SER A 275 14.99 -23.70 -8.05
CA SER A 275 16.41 -24.02 -8.24
C SER A 275 17.32 -23.14 -7.36
N PRO A 276 18.54 -23.61 -7.01
CA PRO A 276 19.54 -22.79 -6.31
C PRO A 276 19.90 -21.49 -7.05
N ILE A 277 19.77 -21.49 -8.38
CA ILE A 277 20.05 -20.32 -9.22
C ILE A 277 19.05 -19.20 -8.95
N VAL A 278 17.76 -19.52 -8.76
CA VAL A 278 16.73 -18.53 -8.40
C VAL A 278 17.02 -17.91 -7.04
N GLU A 279 17.44 -18.72 -6.05
CA GLU A 279 17.85 -18.23 -4.74
C GLU A 279 19.02 -17.24 -4.84
N LEU A 280 20.07 -17.60 -5.60
CA LEU A 280 21.20 -16.71 -5.83
C LEU A 280 20.81 -15.43 -6.57
N ALA A 281 19.95 -15.52 -7.58
CA ALA A 281 19.45 -14.36 -8.32
C ALA A 281 18.65 -13.41 -7.41
N MET A 282 17.77 -13.94 -6.55
CA MET A 282 17.02 -13.14 -5.57
C MET A 282 17.95 -12.47 -4.56
N ARG A 283 18.97 -13.19 -4.06
CA ARG A 283 19.97 -12.63 -3.16
C ARG A 283 20.81 -11.54 -3.81
N LEU A 284 21.14 -11.65 -5.10
CA LEU A 284 21.80 -10.58 -5.85
C LEU A 284 20.92 -9.33 -5.95
N VAL A 285 19.63 -9.48 -6.25
CA VAL A 285 18.68 -8.36 -6.26
C VAL A 285 18.59 -7.72 -4.87
N GLN A 286 18.53 -8.53 -3.81
CA GLN A 286 18.53 -8.06 -2.42
C GLN A 286 19.82 -7.30 -2.07
N LEU A 287 20.99 -7.79 -2.50
CA LEU A 287 22.28 -7.11 -2.28
C LEU A 287 22.32 -5.74 -2.96
N ILE A 288 21.83 -5.65 -4.20
CA ILE A 288 21.76 -4.38 -4.95
C ILE A 288 20.87 -3.38 -4.21
N ILE A 289 19.67 -3.81 -3.79
CA ILE A 289 18.70 -2.92 -3.11
C ILE A 289 19.18 -2.51 -1.71
N SER A 290 19.85 -3.39 -0.98
CA SER A 290 20.26 -3.14 0.41
C SER A 290 21.56 -2.35 0.54
N ARG A 291 22.47 -2.44 -0.44
CA ARG A 291 23.81 -1.81 -0.35
C ARG A 291 24.01 -0.59 -1.25
N LEU A 292 23.09 -0.30 -2.18
CA LEU A 292 23.15 0.92 -2.99
C LEU A 292 22.12 1.96 -2.52
N PRO A 293 22.37 3.26 -2.76
CA PRO A 293 21.38 4.30 -2.50
C PRO A 293 20.09 4.05 -3.28
N ALA A 294 18.95 4.20 -2.60
CA ALA A 294 17.64 3.95 -3.20
C ALA A 294 17.38 4.87 -4.40
N GLU A 295 17.81 6.13 -4.34
CA GLU A 295 17.67 7.08 -5.44
C GLU A 295 18.39 6.59 -6.69
N LYS A 296 19.55 5.95 -6.55
CA LYS A 296 20.30 5.39 -7.68
C LYS A 296 19.52 4.24 -8.32
N VAL A 297 19.16 3.24 -7.52
CA VAL A 297 18.55 2.00 -8.02
C VAL A 297 17.15 2.23 -8.61
N PHE A 298 16.31 3.00 -7.93
CA PHE A 298 14.89 3.16 -8.30
C PHE A 298 14.64 4.18 -9.42
N ILE A 299 15.56 5.14 -9.62
CA ILE A 299 15.41 6.19 -10.64
C ILE A 299 16.15 5.84 -11.94
N GLU A 300 17.33 5.21 -11.87
CA GLU A 300 18.10 4.87 -13.07
C GLU A 300 17.50 3.69 -13.85
N HIS A 301 16.92 2.69 -13.15
CA HIS A 301 16.40 1.46 -13.76
C HIS A 301 14.97 1.08 -13.31
N PRO A 302 13.98 1.98 -13.44
CA PRO A 302 12.62 1.72 -12.97
C PRO A 302 11.92 0.59 -13.74
N SER A 303 12.22 0.47 -15.04
CA SER A 303 11.63 -0.55 -15.92
C SER A 303 12.15 -1.94 -15.59
N GLU A 304 13.46 -2.08 -15.38
CA GLU A 304 14.10 -3.35 -15.00
C GLU A 304 13.61 -3.81 -13.62
N LEU A 305 13.47 -2.89 -12.66
CA LEU A 305 12.86 -3.21 -11.36
C LEU A 305 11.40 -3.64 -11.48
N ALA A 306 10.61 -3.00 -12.35
CA ALA A 306 9.24 -3.42 -12.60
C ALA A 306 9.19 -4.85 -13.17
N ILE A 307 10.06 -5.19 -14.13
CA ILE A 307 10.18 -6.55 -14.67
C ILE A 307 10.61 -7.55 -13.58
N LEU A 308 11.56 -7.18 -12.72
CA LEU A 308 11.95 -8.00 -11.57
C LEU A 308 10.77 -8.25 -10.62
N VAL A 309 9.96 -7.22 -10.35
CA VAL A 309 8.73 -7.37 -9.55
C VAL A 309 7.75 -8.36 -10.19
N VAL A 310 7.61 -8.37 -11.53
CA VAL A 310 6.79 -9.37 -12.22
C VAL A 310 7.32 -10.80 -11.98
N GLY A 311 8.64 -11.00 -12.14
CA GLY A 311 9.27 -12.31 -11.90
C GLY A 311 9.14 -12.76 -10.44
N LEU A 312 9.39 -11.86 -9.49
CA LEU A 312 9.26 -12.11 -8.06
C LEU A 312 7.80 -12.39 -7.65
N ALA A 313 6.82 -11.70 -8.22
CA ALA A 313 5.41 -11.95 -7.95
C ALA A 313 4.99 -13.36 -8.38
N ARG A 314 5.48 -13.81 -9.55
CA ARG A 314 5.26 -15.19 -10.02
C ARG A 314 5.88 -16.22 -9.06
N LEU A 315 7.14 -16.02 -8.67
CA LEU A 315 7.82 -16.90 -7.71
C LEU A 315 7.08 -16.93 -6.36
N PHE A 316 6.63 -15.77 -5.87
CA PHE A 316 5.85 -15.66 -4.64
C PHE A 316 4.51 -16.41 -4.71
N ALA A 317 3.86 -16.41 -5.87
CA ALA A 317 2.64 -17.18 -6.11
C ALA A 317 2.87 -18.70 -6.11
N LEU A 318 3.93 -19.15 -6.78
CA LEU A 318 4.19 -20.58 -7.05
C LEU A 318 4.92 -21.30 -5.91
N LEU A 319 5.93 -20.66 -5.30
CA LEU A 319 6.78 -21.30 -4.31
C LEU A 319 6.04 -21.60 -3.00
N GLN A 320 6.37 -22.76 -2.42
CA GLN A 320 5.91 -23.20 -1.08
C GLN A 320 7.09 -23.45 -0.12
N THR A 321 8.31 -23.08 -0.51
CA THR A 321 9.53 -23.20 0.31
C THR A 321 9.82 -21.89 1.07
N ALA A 322 10.91 -21.87 1.86
CA ALA A 322 11.36 -20.65 2.55
C ALA A 322 11.60 -19.46 1.59
N LEU A 323 11.98 -19.74 0.34
CA LEU A 323 12.16 -18.74 -0.71
C LEU A 323 10.89 -17.93 -1.02
N LYS A 324 9.70 -18.46 -0.71
CA LYS A 324 8.45 -17.69 -0.81
C LYS A 324 8.48 -16.46 0.09
N PHE A 325 8.97 -16.62 1.33
CA PHE A 325 9.07 -15.52 2.29
C PHE A 325 10.19 -14.56 1.90
N GLU A 326 11.31 -15.06 1.37
CA GLU A 326 12.34 -14.17 0.79
C GLU A 326 11.78 -13.31 -0.36
N ALA A 327 10.96 -13.89 -1.23
CA ALA A 327 10.27 -13.16 -2.30
C ALA A 327 9.30 -12.12 -1.73
N LEU A 328 8.51 -12.49 -0.71
CA LEU A 328 7.62 -11.57 0.01
C LEU A 328 8.38 -10.36 0.56
N HIS A 329 9.47 -10.59 1.31
CA HIS A 329 10.29 -9.52 1.90
C HIS A 329 10.92 -8.62 0.83
N LEU A 330 11.42 -9.21 -0.25
CA LEU A 330 12.03 -8.46 -1.35
C LEU A 330 11.01 -7.61 -2.12
N LEU A 331 9.82 -8.17 -2.39
CA LEU A 331 8.70 -7.44 -3.00
C LEU A 331 8.25 -6.27 -2.12
N SER A 332 8.11 -6.51 -0.81
CA SER A 332 7.79 -5.45 0.16
C SER A 332 8.87 -4.37 0.21
N ALA A 333 10.15 -4.74 0.21
CA ALA A 333 11.26 -3.79 0.21
C ALA A 333 11.26 -2.89 -1.05
N ILE A 334 10.98 -3.46 -2.22
CA ILE A 334 10.89 -2.70 -3.47
C ILE A 334 9.67 -1.79 -3.45
N LEU A 335 8.49 -2.33 -3.20
CA LEU A 335 7.23 -1.60 -3.40
C LEU A 335 6.91 -0.61 -2.28
N SER A 336 7.39 -0.84 -1.04
CA SER A 336 7.15 0.07 0.09
C SER A 336 8.22 1.15 0.29
N SER A 337 9.25 1.16 -0.57
CA SER A 337 10.28 2.21 -0.60
C SER A 337 9.69 3.57 -0.93
N GLN A 338 10.25 4.63 -0.31
CA GLN A 338 9.86 6.01 -0.60
C GLN A 338 10.21 6.43 -2.04
N CYS A 339 11.25 5.81 -2.63
CA CYS A 339 11.67 6.05 -4.01
C CYS A 339 10.91 5.18 -5.04
N SER A 340 9.89 4.41 -4.64
CA SER A 340 9.21 3.44 -5.51
C SER A 340 8.29 4.05 -6.57
N ALA A 341 8.01 5.36 -6.53
CA ALA A 341 7.06 6.01 -7.43
C ALA A 341 7.32 5.75 -8.94
N PRO A 342 8.56 5.85 -9.46
CA PRO A 342 8.85 5.51 -10.86
C PRO A 342 8.57 4.04 -11.20
N VAL A 343 8.92 3.11 -10.31
CA VAL A 343 8.67 1.66 -10.47
C VAL A 343 7.18 1.36 -10.49
N ARG A 344 6.41 1.98 -9.58
CA ARG A 344 4.94 1.87 -9.54
C ARG A 344 4.30 2.39 -10.82
N GLY A 345 4.81 3.50 -11.37
CA GLY A 345 4.37 4.04 -12.66
C GLY A 345 4.65 3.11 -13.84
N ALA A 346 5.84 2.48 -13.84
CA ALA A 346 6.20 1.47 -14.84
C ALA A 346 5.28 0.24 -14.74
N LEU A 347 5.04 -0.30 -13.55
CA LEU A 347 4.12 -1.43 -13.32
C LEU A 347 2.70 -1.15 -13.78
N ASN A 348 2.17 0.05 -13.49
CA ASN A 348 0.83 0.45 -13.90
C ASN A 348 0.66 0.52 -15.44
N SER A 349 1.78 0.70 -16.16
CA SER A 349 1.79 0.75 -17.62
C SER A 349 1.83 -0.64 -18.28
N MET A 350 2.01 -1.72 -17.51
CA MET A 350 2.17 -3.09 -18.02
C MET A 350 0.83 -3.82 -18.24
N ALA A 351 0.07 -3.41 -19.25
CA ALA A 351 -1.31 -3.86 -19.51
C ALA A 351 -1.52 -5.39 -19.69
N ASN A 352 -0.49 -6.17 -20.05
CA ASN A 352 -0.60 -7.60 -20.34
C ASN A 352 0.05 -8.52 -19.28
N SER A 353 0.42 -7.97 -18.13
CA SER A 353 1.17 -8.69 -17.10
C SER A 353 0.24 -9.31 -16.06
N THR A 354 0.57 -10.52 -15.59
CA THR A 354 -0.19 -11.24 -14.54
C THR A 354 0.26 -10.88 -13.13
N TRP A 355 1.25 -9.98 -12.97
CA TRP A 355 1.93 -9.73 -11.69
C TRP A 355 0.97 -9.42 -10.56
N SER A 356 -0.10 -8.65 -10.82
CA SER A 356 -1.07 -8.28 -9.79
C SER A 356 -1.91 -9.49 -9.37
N THR A 357 -2.20 -10.42 -10.29
CA THR A 357 -2.89 -11.67 -9.97
C THR A 357 -1.96 -12.62 -9.22
N ASP A 358 -0.71 -12.74 -9.65
CA ASP A 358 0.31 -13.56 -8.96
C ASP A 358 0.54 -13.04 -7.53
N MET A 359 0.59 -11.71 -7.37
CA MET A 359 0.65 -11.05 -6.07
C MET A 359 -0.54 -11.42 -5.18
N ARG A 360 -1.76 -11.43 -5.74
CA ARG A 360 -2.98 -11.81 -5.03
C ARG A 360 -2.89 -13.26 -4.55
N VAL A 361 -2.45 -14.16 -5.43
CA VAL A 361 -2.29 -15.59 -5.12
C VAL A 361 -1.29 -15.80 -3.99
N GLY A 362 -0.12 -15.15 -4.05
CA GLY A 362 0.89 -15.22 -3.00
C GLY A 362 0.40 -14.67 -1.65
N ILE A 363 -0.22 -13.48 -1.65
CA ILE A 363 -0.80 -12.87 -0.43
C ILE A 363 -1.86 -13.77 0.18
N VAL A 364 -2.79 -14.28 -0.62
CA VAL A 364 -3.85 -15.19 -0.14
C VAL A 364 -3.24 -16.47 0.43
N ALA A 365 -2.21 -17.03 -0.20
CA ALA A 365 -1.51 -18.19 0.32
C ALA A 365 -0.90 -17.92 1.71
N VAL A 366 -0.27 -16.75 1.92
CA VAL A 366 0.32 -16.39 3.22
C VAL A 366 -0.75 -16.14 4.27
N LEU A 367 -1.78 -15.34 3.96
CA LEU A 367 -2.82 -14.94 4.92
C LEU A 367 -3.74 -16.12 5.33
N ASN A 368 -4.02 -17.03 4.39
CA ASN A 368 -4.87 -18.20 4.63
C ASN A 368 -4.17 -19.28 5.47
N ASN A 369 -2.84 -19.32 5.48
CA ASN A 369 -2.06 -20.33 6.17
C ASN A 369 -1.66 -19.91 7.59
N ARG A 370 -1.21 -20.91 8.37
CA ARG A 370 -0.64 -20.70 9.71
C ARG A 370 0.84 -20.32 9.58
N VAL A 371 1.08 -19.02 9.40
CA VAL A 371 2.41 -18.42 9.30
C VAL A 371 2.65 -17.47 10.47
N ALA A 372 3.91 -17.10 10.71
CA ALA A 372 4.28 -16.16 11.75
C ALA A 372 3.61 -14.78 11.54
N PRO A 373 3.26 -14.04 12.62
CA PRO A 373 2.60 -12.73 12.51
C PRO A 373 3.38 -11.73 11.65
N ALA A 374 4.72 -11.71 11.75
CA ALA A 374 5.57 -10.84 10.96
C ALA A 374 5.38 -11.04 9.44
N GLU A 375 5.22 -12.29 9.00
CA GLU A 375 4.98 -12.62 7.58
C GLU A 375 3.59 -12.20 7.13
N LYS A 376 2.58 -12.30 8.01
CA LYS A 376 1.23 -11.80 7.71
C LYS A 376 1.22 -10.28 7.55
N LEU A 377 1.92 -9.57 8.43
CA LEU A 377 2.06 -8.12 8.34
C LEU A 377 2.75 -7.71 7.04
N GLN A 378 3.82 -8.40 6.64
CA GLN A 378 4.48 -8.14 5.35
C GLN A 378 3.54 -8.37 4.17
N ALA A 379 2.70 -9.41 4.21
CA ALA A 379 1.69 -9.63 3.19
C ALA A 379 0.62 -8.51 3.14
N LEU A 380 0.27 -7.91 4.29
CA LEU A 380 -0.61 -6.74 4.34
C LEU A 380 0.05 -5.48 3.75
N ILE A 381 1.33 -5.23 4.05
CA ILE A 381 2.11 -4.13 3.46
C ILE A 381 2.11 -4.26 1.93
N LEU A 382 2.36 -5.48 1.45
CA LEU A 382 2.38 -5.77 0.01
C LEU A 382 0.99 -5.64 -0.64
N ALA A 383 -0.07 -6.05 0.07
CA ALA A 383 -1.45 -5.82 -0.37
C ALA A 383 -1.77 -4.32 -0.49
N GLU A 384 -1.37 -3.52 0.49
CA GLU A 384 -1.59 -2.07 0.48
C GLU A 384 -0.90 -1.43 -0.72
N CYS A 385 0.39 -1.76 -0.95
CA CYS A 385 1.17 -1.26 -2.07
C CYS A 385 0.53 -1.66 -3.41
N THR A 386 0.07 -2.90 -3.53
CA THR A 386 -0.57 -3.40 -4.75
C THR A 386 -1.86 -2.64 -5.04
N ILE A 387 -2.75 -2.50 -4.07
CA ILE A 387 -4.01 -1.76 -4.22
C ILE A 387 -3.75 -0.29 -4.58
N SER A 388 -2.68 0.33 -4.04
CA SER A 388 -2.28 1.69 -4.39
C SER A 388 -1.84 1.86 -5.85
N ILE A 389 -1.44 0.77 -6.52
CA ILE A 389 -1.06 0.77 -7.94
C ILE A 389 -2.26 0.48 -8.83
N VAL A 390 -3.02 -0.58 -8.53
CA VAL A 390 -4.06 -1.12 -9.44
C VAL A 390 -5.50 -0.71 -9.08
N GLY A 391 -5.73 -0.15 -7.90
CA GLY A 391 -7.06 0.22 -7.40
C GLY A 391 -7.73 -0.86 -6.54
N GLU A 392 -8.79 -0.47 -5.85
CA GLU A 392 -9.43 -1.29 -4.79
C GLU A 392 -10.17 -2.52 -5.34
N GLU A 393 -10.65 -2.44 -6.58
CA GLU A 393 -11.34 -3.55 -7.26
C GLU A 393 -10.46 -4.80 -7.38
N TRP A 394 -9.13 -4.64 -7.28
CA TRP A 394 -8.19 -5.76 -7.23
C TRP A 394 -8.40 -6.72 -6.06
N LEU A 395 -9.01 -6.28 -4.96
CA LEU A 395 -9.36 -7.16 -3.84
C LEU A 395 -10.36 -8.25 -4.22
N ILE A 396 -11.06 -8.07 -5.34
CA ILE A 396 -12.02 -9.01 -5.90
C ILE A 396 -11.44 -9.59 -7.17
N GLY A 397 -11.21 -10.90 -7.16
CA GLY A 397 -10.81 -11.61 -8.35
C GLY A 397 -10.41 -13.04 -8.07
N SER A 398 -10.32 -13.82 -9.14
CA SER A 398 -10.02 -15.24 -9.03
C SER A 398 -8.63 -15.46 -8.42
N VAL A 399 -8.56 -16.49 -7.57
CA VAL A 399 -7.33 -16.99 -6.95
C VAL A 399 -7.29 -18.49 -7.21
N LYS A 400 -6.18 -18.96 -7.77
CA LYS A 400 -5.91 -20.40 -7.95
C LYS A 400 -4.69 -20.74 -7.10
N LEU A 401 -4.92 -21.42 -5.98
CA LEU A 401 -3.82 -21.95 -5.17
C LEU A 401 -3.41 -23.32 -5.73
N PRO A 402 -2.11 -23.66 -5.77
CA PRO A 402 -1.63 -24.92 -6.33
C PRO A 402 -2.26 -26.19 -5.71
N ASP A 403 -2.63 -26.12 -4.42
CA ASP A 403 -3.09 -27.29 -3.64
C ASP A 403 -4.61 -27.33 -3.40
N VAL A 404 -5.38 -26.41 -3.97
CA VAL A 404 -6.84 -26.31 -3.74
C VAL A 404 -7.60 -26.62 -5.03
N GLN A 405 -8.34 -27.73 -5.05
CA GLN A 405 -9.11 -28.16 -6.23
C GLN A 405 -10.37 -27.34 -6.46
N ASP A 406 -10.99 -26.83 -5.39
CA ASP A 406 -12.18 -26.00 -5.49
C ASP A 406 -11.82 -24.54 -5.81
N PRO A 407 -12.56 -23.87 -6.70
CA PRO A 407 -12.33 -22.47 -7.00
C PRO A 407 -12.50 -21.64 -5.72
N ILE A 408 -11.46 -20.91 -5.35
CA ILE A 408 -11.51 -20.00 -4.21
C ILE A 408 -12.47 -18.87 -4.57
N PRO A 409 -13.41 -18.53 -3.66
CA PRO A 409 -14.33 -17.41 -3.87
C PRO A 409 -13.57 -16.11 -4.22
N VAL A 410 -14.09 -15.34 -5.18
CA VAL A 410 -13.41 -14.14 -5.73
C VAL A 410 -13.21 -13.03 -4.69
N ASP A 411 -14.01 -13.06 -3.63
CA ASP A 411 -14.01 -12.17 -2.46
C ASP A 411 -13.10 -12.65 -1.32
N ARG A 412 -12.45 -13.82 -1.46
CA ARG A 412 -11.60 -14.40 -0.40
C ARG A 412 -10.42 -13.50 -0.06
N CYS A 413 -9.80 -12.85 -1.04
CA CYS A 413 -8.68 -11.94 -0.80
C CYS A 413 -9.11 -10.78 0.11
N MET A 414 -10.22 -10.12 -0.23
CA MET A 414 -10.82 -9.06 0.59
C MET A 414 -11.11 -9.52 2.03
N LEU A 415 -11.74 -10.68 2.21
CA LEU A 415 -12.04 -11.22 3.54
C LEU A 415 -10.77 -11.49 4.37
N LEU A 416 -9.73 -12.05 3.77
CA LEU A 416 -8.46 -12.33 4.45
C LEU A 416 -7.71 -11.05 4.81
N VAL A 417 -7.68 -10.07 3.89
CA VAL A 417 -7.07 -8.76 4.12
C VAL A 417 -7.77 -8.04 5.27
N LEU A 418 -9.11 -7.95 5.25
CA LEU A 418 -9.88 -7.33 6.34
C LEU A 418 -9.71 -8.08 7.66
N GLY A 419 -9.87 -9.41 7.63
CA GLY A 419 -9.80 -10.25 8.81
C GLY A 419 -8.44 -10.19 9.49
N THR A 420 -7.35 -10.20 8.71
CA THR A 420 -5.98 -10.08 9.25
C THR A 420 -5.70 -8.66 9.71
N SER A 421 -6.07 -7.64 8.94
CA SER A 421 -5.88 -6.23 9.32
C SER A 421 -6.55 -5.92 10.66
N ARG A 422 -7.76 -6.45 10.90
CA ARG A 422 -8.46 -6.29 12.19
C ARG A 422 -7.66 -6.85 13.37
N VAL A 423 -7.07 -8.04 13.21
CA VAL A 423 -6.25 -8.65 14.26
C VAL A 423 -5.00 -7.81 14.52
N GLU A 424 -4.29 -7.41 13.45
CA GLU A 424 -3.10 -6.57 13.58
C GLU A 424 -3.42 -5.20 14.18
N ILE A 425 -4.54 -4.57 13.83
CA ILE A 425 -5.01 -3.32 14.45
C ILE A 425 -5.16 -3.49 15.95
N ALA A 426 -5.86 -4.55 16.41
CA ALA A 426 -6.07 -4.78 17.82
C ALA A 426 -4.74 -4.98 18.58
N VAL A 427 -3.80 -5.74 17.99
CA VAL A 427 -2.47 -5.96 18.56
C VAL A 427 -1.66 -4.66 18.63
N LEU A 428 -1.59 -3.93 17.52
CA LEU A 428 -0.82 -2.68 17.41
C LEU A 428 -1.35 -1.59 18.33
N LEU A 429 -2.67 -1.44 18.44
CA LEU A 429 -3.28 -0.48 19.37
C LEU A 429 -2.99 -0.81 20.82
N ASN A 430 -3.09 -2.09 21.20
CA ASN A 430 -2.74 -2.53 22.55
C ASN A 430 -1.24 -2.33 22.86
N GLU A 431 -0.37 -2.60 21.89
CA GLU A 431 1.07 -2.33 22.03
C GLU A 431 1.36 -0.83 22.15
N LEU A 432 0.70 0.02 21.37
CA LEU A 432 0.85 1.47 21.42
C LEU A 432 0.33 2.06 22.73
N ALA A 433 -0.81 1.60 23.24
CA ALA A 433 -1.34 1.97 24.56
C ALA A 433 -0.32 1.62 25.66
N ARG A 434 0.19 0.38 25.67
CA ARG A 434 1.23 -0.04 26.62
C ARG A 434 2.51 0.80 26.52
N LEU A 435 2.98 1.08 25.31
CA LEU A 435 4.19 1.87 25.09
C LEU A 435 4.04 3.31 25.56
N ARG A 436 2.85 3.90 25.42
CA ARG A 436 2.49 5.23 25.91
C ARG A 436 2.48 5.29 27.45
N ASP A 437 1.91 4.28 28.09
CA ASP A 437 1.93 4.10 29.54
C ASP A 437 3.32 3.90 30.14
N GLU A 438 4.25 3.36 29.36
CA GLU A 438 5.65 3.16 29.75
C GLU A 438 6.52 4.38 29.46
N ALA A 439 6.24 5.10 28.37
CA ALA A 439 6.92 6.34 28.01
C ALA A 439 6.63 7.47 29.02
N SER A 440 5.42 7.51 29.57
CA SER A 440 5.10 8.42 30.69
C SER A 440 5.88 8.10 31.98
N LYS A 441 6.51 6.92 32.07
CA LYS A 441 7.25 6.42 33.25
C LYS A 441 8.77 6.34 33.07
N SER A 442 9.31 6.41 31.84
CA SER A 442 10.76 6.25 31.59
C SER A 442 11.26 7.00 30.35
N HIS A 443 12.43 7.64 30.44
CA HIS A 443 12.99 8.48 29.37
C HIS A 443 13.66 7.65 28.24
N SER A 444 13.05 7.74 27.04
CA SER A 444 13.68 7.90 25.70
C SER A 444 14.25 6.71 24.90
N LEU A 445 13.90 5.45 25.12
CA LEU A 445 14.31 4.33 24.23
C LEU A 445 13.22 3.82 23.25
N ASN A 446 12.02 4.41 23.26
CA ASN A 446 10.85 3.83 22.55
C ASN A 446 10.45 4.54 21.23
N ALA A 447 11.06 5.66 20.84
CA ALA A 447 10.54 6.49 19.74
C ALA A 447 10.55 5.81 18.35
N GLU A 448 11.65 5.14 17.97
CA GLU A 448 11.73 4.43 16.68
C GLU A 448 10.75 3.24 16.62
N VAL A 449 10.59 2.53 17.74
CA VAL A 449 9.64 1.41 17.85
C VAL A 449 8.21 1.92 17.73
N ILE A 450 7.86 3.00 18.43
CA ILE A 450 6.54 3.64 18.33
C ILE A 450 6.26 4.06 16.90
N HIS A 451 7.19 4.78 16.26
CA HIS A 451 7.02 5.23 14.88
C HIS A 451 6.83 4.06 13.90
N MET A 452 7.59 2.98 14.06
CA MET A 452 7.42 1.76 13.27
C MET A 452 6.02 1.15 13.46
N LYS A 453 5.52 1.10 14.70
CA LYS A 453 4.19 0.56 15.03
C LYS A 453 3.07 1.45 14.49
N GLN A 454 3.22 2.78 14.59
CA GLN A 454 2.30 3.76 13.98
C GLN A 454 2.25 3.61 12.46
N ARG A 455 3.40 3.44 11.79
CA ARG A 455 3.45 3.16 10.34
C ARG A 455 2.68 1.89 9.98
N ASN A 456 2.89 0.80 10.73
CA ASN A 456 2.19 -0.46 10.49
C ASN A 456 0.68 -0.35 10.74
N LEU A 457 0.28 0.42 11.76
CA LEU A 457 -1.12 0.70 12.05
C LEU A 457 -1.76 1.49 10.90
N ALA A 458 -1.09 2.52 10.41
CA ALA A 458 -1.56 3.34 9.28
C ALA A 458 -1.77 2.50 8.00
N ILE A 459 -0.91 1.51 7.76
CA ILE A 459 -1.07 0.56 6.65
C ILE A 459 -2.34 -0.29 6.85
N CYS A 460 -2.56 -0.83 8.04
CA CYS A 460 -3.76 -1.61 8.33
C CYS A 460 -5.04 -0.77 8.23
N TYR A 461 -5.03 0.47 8.75
CA TYR A 461 -6.13 1.42 8.58
C TYR A 461 -6.41 1.72 7.12
N SER A 462 -5.36 1.98 6.32
CA SER A 462 -5.52 2.22 4.89
C SER A 462 -6.17 1.03 4.17
N LEU A 463 -5.84 -0.20 4.55
CA LEU A 463 -6.48 -1.40 3.98
C LEU A 463 -7.96 -1.47 4.33
N VAL A 464 -8.32 -1.17 5.59
CA VAL A 464 -9.73 -1.13 6.03
C VAL A 464 -10.50 -0.03 5.29
N GLU A 465 -9.93 1.17 5.13
CA GLU A 465 -10.54 2.27 4.35
C GLU A 465 -10.75 1.88 2.88
N LYS A 466 -9.78 1.19 2.26
CA LYS A 466 -9.91 0.66 0.89
C LYS A 466 -11.03 -0.37 0.78
N VAL A 467 -11.22 -1.21 1.80
CA VAL A 467 -12.37 -2.13 1.87
C VAL A 467 -13.68 -1.36 2.03
N ILE A 468 -13.75 -0.35 2.89
CA ILE A 468 -14.95 0.52 3.04
C ILE A 468 -15.33 1.15 1.71
N LYS A 469 -14.34 1.74 1.00
CA LYS A 469 -14.52 2.33 -0.33
C LYS A 469 -15.06 1.33 -1.35
N LEU A 470 -14.52 0.12 -1.33
CA LEU A 470 -14.94 -0.92 -2.26
C LEU A 470 -16.37 -1.36 -1.96
N VAL A 471 -16.72 -1.54 -0.68
CA VAL A 471 -18.07 -1.91 -0.25
C VAL A 471 -19.09 -0.83 -0.61
N SER A 472 -18.76 0.45 -0.47
CA SER A 472 -19.69 1.54 -0.79
C SER A 472 -20.05 1.63 -2.28
N LYS A 473 -19.17 1.15 -3.18
CA LYS A 473 -19.48 1.03 -4.62
C LYS A 473 -20.59 0.02 -4.92
N PHE A 474 -20.74 -1.05 -4.12
CA PHE A 474 -21.76 -2.09 -4.35
C PHE A 474 -23.19 -1.62 -4.08
N GLY A 475 -23.37 -0.50 -3.37
CA GLY A 475 -24.70 0.06 -3.10
C GLY A 475 -25.25 1.00 -4.19
N GLY A 476 -24.44 1.33 -5.22
CA GLY A 476 -24.68 2.50 -6.07
C GLY A 476 -24.91 2.28 -7.57
N ASP A 477 -24.34 1.25 -8.21
CA ASP A 477 -24.38 1.08 -9.67
C ASP A 477 -25.13 -0.20 -10.09
N GLU A 478 -26.23 -0.04 -10.84
CA GLU A 478 -26.92 -1.13 -11.58
C GLU A 478 -26.06 -1.66 -12.77
N ASP A 479 -24.89 -1.06 -13.04
CA ASP A 479 -24.00 -1.37 -14.16
C ASP A 479 -22.77 -2.24 -13.79
N LEU A 480 -22.71 -2.81 -12.58
CA LEU A 480 -21.65 -3.75 -12.21
C LEU A 480 -21.71 -5.04 -13.04
N HIS A 481 -20.55 -5.48 -13.54
CA HIS A 481 -20.41 -6.70 -14.33
C HIS A 481 -21.05 -7.92 -13.60
N PRO A 482 -21.89 -8.74 -14.26
CA PRO A 482 -22.66 -9.83 -13.63
C PRO A 482 -21.81 -10.85 -12.84
N ASP A 483 -20.52 -10.97 -13.16
CA ASP A 483 -19.64 -12.03 -12.67
C ASP A 483 -18.84 -11.65 -11.40
N ALA A 484 -18.96 -10.42 -10.89
CA ALA A 484 -18.26 -9.92 -9.70
C ALA A 484 -19.22 -9.60 -8.54
N THR A 485 -20.29 -10.37 -8.40
CA THR A 485 -21.28 -10.19 -7.35
C THR A 485 -20.79 -10.83 -6.05
N ILE A 486 -20.42 -10.01 -5.08
CA ILE A 486 -20.16 -10.45 -3.70
C ILE A 486 -21.49 -10.99 -3.14
N SER A 487 -21.47 -12.15 -2.49
CA SER A 487 -22.66 -12.71 -1.87
C SER A 487 -23.15 -11.87 -0.67
N ASP A 488 -24.46 -11.85 -0.42
CA ASP A 488 -25.03 -11.14 0.73
C ASP A 488 -24.45 -11.63 2.07
N SER A 489 -24.14 -12.91 2.17
CA SER A 489 -23.50 -13.48 3.37
C SER A 489 -22.08 -12.95 3.55
N THR A 490 -21.31 -12.80 2.48
CA THR A 490 -19.99 -12.14 2.52
C THR A 490 -20.12 -10.68 2.92
N LEU A 491 -21.03 -9.91 2.33
CA LEU A 491 -21.26 -8.51 2.71
C LEU A 491 -21.58 -8.39 4.20
N THR A 492 -22.40 -9.30 4.73
CA THR A 492 -22.72 -9.36 6.17
C THR A 492 -21.46 -9.62 7.00
N MET A 493 -20.60 -10.56 6.60
CA MET A 493 -19.32 -10.82 7.29
C MET A 493 -18.39 -9.61 7.27
N ILE A 494 -18.31 -8.90 6.14
CA ILE A 494 -17.50 -7.68 6.00
C ILE A 494 -18.03 -6.59 6.93
N ILE A 495 -19.33 -6.32 6.90
CA ILE A 495 -19.96 -5.31 7.76
C ILE A 495 -19.76 -5.65 9.25
N SER A 496 -19.87 -6.93 9.63
CA SER A 496 -19.56 -7.37 11.01
C SER A 496 -18.11 -7.10 11.36
N GLY A 497 -17.17 -7.50 10.50
CA GLY A 497 -15.74 -7.27 10.72
C GLY A 497 -15.37 -5.79 10.80
N LEU A 498 -16.01 -4.93 10.01
CA LEU A 498 -15.85 -3.47 10.08
C LEU A 498 -16.38 -2.92 11.41
N ASN A 499 -17.59 -3.29 11.82
CA ASN A 499 -18.15 -2.87 13.12
C ASN A 499 -17.26 -3.28 14.31
N GLU A 500 -16.74 -4.51 14.28
CA GLU A 500 -15.80 -4.99 15.30
C GLU A 500 -14.50 -4.17 15.30
N THR A 501 -13.94 -3.90 14.12
CA THR A 501 -12.72 -3.09 13.98
C THR A 501 -12.93 -1.68 14.52
N ILE A 502 -14.00 -1.01 14.11
CA ILE A 502 -14.34 0.34 14.58
C ILE A 502 -14.63 0.37 16.08
N SER A 503 -15.26 -0.66 16.62
CA SER A 503 -15.46 -0.77 18.08
C SER A 503 -14.14 -0.83 18.85
N VAL A 504 -13.16 -1.61 18.37
CA VAL A 504 -11.81 -1.67 18.97
C VAL A 504 -11.08 -0.33 18.88
N VAL A 505 -11.20 0.38 17.76
CA VAL A 505 -10.59 1.70 17.60
C VAL A 505 -11.25 2.74 18.53
N LEU A 506 -12.58 2.65 18.73
CA LEU A 506 -13.29 3.48 19.70
C LEU A 506 -12.87 3.16 21.15
N ASP A 507 -12.67 1.89 21.49
CA ASP A 507 -12.15 1.48 22.82
C ASP A 507 -10.77 2.06 23.08
N TYR A 508 -9.89 2.04 22.07
CA TYR A 508 -8.59 2.69 22.15
C TYR A 508 -8.70 4.21 22.38
N LEU A 509 -9.59 4.89 21.64
CA LEU A 509 -9.80 6.33 21.84
C LEU A 509 -10.40 6.65 23.21
N GLU A 510 -11.26 5.79 23.75
CA GLU A 510 -11.81 5.93 25.11
C GLU A 510 -10.70 5.79 26.16
N ASP A 511 -9.84 4.78 26.04
CA ASP A 511 -8.69 4.59 26.93
C ASP A 511 -7.74 5.79 26.89
N VAL A 512 -7.36 6.28 25.71
CA VAL A 512 -6.47 7.44 25.58
C VAL A 512 -7.12 8.72 26.15
N LYS A 513 -8.44 8.89 25.95
CA LYS A 513 -9.19 10.01 26.53
C LYS A 513 -9.12 10.02 28.06
N ASP A 514 -9.26 8.85 28.68
CA ASP A 514 -9.20 8.71 30.14
C ASP A 514 -7.81 9.04 30.70
N HIS A 515 -6.77 8.92 29.88
CA HIS A 515 -5.40 9.37 30.19
C HIS A 515 -5.14 10.86 29.89
N GLY A 516 -6.12 11.58 29.33
CA GLY A 516 -6.06 13.04 29.12
C GLY A 516 -5.20 13.48 27.92
N GLU A 517 -4.79 12.55 27.06
CA GLU A 517 -4.06 12.87 25.83
C GLU A 517 -5.03 13.11 24.67
N ASN A 518 -4.73 14.04 23.77
CA ASN A 518 -5.56 14.33 22.60
C ASN A 518 -4.73 14.67 21.35
N LYS A 519 -3.42 14.42 21.38
CA LYS A 519 -2.49 14.77 20.31
C LYS A 519 -1.67 13.55 19.89
N GLY A 520 -1.59 13.31 18.59
CA GLY A 520 -0.80 12.24 18.00
C GLY A 520 -1.35 11.74 16.67
N ASP A 521 -0.47 11.39 15.75
CA ASP A 521 -0.83 10.96 14.39
C ASP A 521 -1.62 9.66 14.37
N ASP A 522 -1.39 8.74 15.32
CA ASP A 522 -2.19 7.52 15.46
C ASP A 522 -3.61 7.81 15.93
N LEU A 523 -3.81 8.82 16.80
CA LEU A 523 -5.13 9.27 17.22
C LEU A 523 -5.88 9.89 16.05
N LEU A 524 -5.20 10.76 15.29
CA LEU A 524 -5.79 11.37 14.11
C LEU A 524 -6.14 10.32 13.05
N ALA A 525 -5.26 9.34 12.81
CA ALA A 525 -5.53 8.24 11.88
C ALA A 525 -6.70 7.35 12.36
N SER A 526 -6.87 7.19 13.67
CA SER A 526 -8.01 6.49 14.27
C SER A 526 -9.33 7.22 13.98
N VAL A 527 -9.37 8.54 14.20
CA VAL A 527 -10.52 9.38 13.86
C VAL A 527 -10.81 9.36 12.36
N ARG A 528 -9.77 9.35 11.51
CA ARG A 528 -9.93 9.24 10.06
C ARG A 528 -10.64 7.95 9.65
N LEU A 529 -10.19 6.81 10.17
CA LEU A 529 -10.80 5.51 9.89
C LEU A 529 -12.27 5.47 10.37
N ILE A 530 -12.54 5.95 11.59
CA ILE A 530 -13.90 6.04 12.13
C ILE A 530 -14.77 6.94 11.24
N GLY A 531 -14.28 8.13 10.89
CA GLY A 531 -14.98 9.09 10.02
C GLY A 531 -15.31 8.48 8.66
N SER A 532 -14.34 7.79 8.05
CA SER A 532 -14.55 7.08 6.77
C SER A 532 -15.63 6.00 6.86
N TYR A 533 -15.72 5.26 7.96
CA TYR A 533 -16.76 4.23 8.14
C TYR A 533 -18.13 4.85 8.43
N LEU A 534 -18.19 5.82 9.34
CA LEU A 534 -19.45 6.44 9.75
C LEU A 534 -20.03 7.35 8.66
N ALA A 535 -19.23 7.77 7.68
CA ALA A 535 -19.74 8.40 6.47
C ALA A 535 -20.66 7.45 5.68
N GLU A 536 -20.45 6.14 5.73
CA GLU A 536 -21.31 5.15 5.07
C GLU A 536 -22.37 4.58 6.02
N THR A 537 -22.08 4.51 7.32
CA THR A 537 -23.00 3.99 8.36
C THR A 537 -23.10 4.95 9.55
N PRO A 538 -23.83 6.09 9.44
CA PRO A 538 -23.81 7.17 10.44
C PRO A 538 -24.35 6.82 11.83
N HIS A 539 -25.07 5.69 11.95
CA HIS A 539 -25.67 5.24 13.19
C HIS A 539 -24.97 4.03 13.82
N ALA A 540 -23.88 3.52 13.21
CA ALA A 540 -23.09 2.46 13.80
C ALA A 540 -22.43 2.92 15.11
N CYS A 541 -22.28 2.01 16.07
CA CYS A 541 -21.66 2.27 17.37
C CYS A 541 -22.27 3.48 18.12
N GLY A 542 -23.56 3.78 17.92
CA GLY A 542 -24.19 5.06 18.26
C GLY A 542 -23.95 5.58 19.68
N GLU A 543 -24.00 4.71 20.71
CA GLU A 543 -23.76 5.12 22.10
C GLU A 543 -22.30 5.53 22.35
N LYS A 544 -21.32 4.75 21.84
CA LYS A 544 -19.90 5.08 21.98
C LYS A 544 -19.52 6.32 21.19
N VAL A 545 -19.98 6.43 19.94
CA VAL A 545 -19.77 7.63 19.11
C VAL A 545 -20.34 8.86 19.80
N LYS A 546 -21.54 8.76 20.38
CA LYS A 546 -22.15 9.86 21.15
C LYS A 546 -21.32 10.25 22.38
N ALA A 547 -20.78 9.28 23.12
CA ALA A 547 -19.95 9.53 24.30
C ALA A 547 -18.57 10.14 23.96
N LEU A 548 -18.02 9.80 22.80
CA LEU A 548 -16.68 10.21 22.37
C LEU A 548 -16.66 11.39 21.39
N LEU A 549 -17.81 11.82 20.84
CA LEU A 549 -17.85 12.82 19.77
C LEU A 549 -17.06 14.10 20.08
N GLY A 550 -17.26 14.69 21.27
CA GLY A 550 -16.53 15.88 21.68
C GLY A 550 -15.03 15.66 21.77
N TYR A 551 -14.60 14.49 22.25
CA TYR A 551 -13.19 14.12 22.31
C TYR A 551 -12.60 13.91 20.91
N MET A 552 -13.29 13.17 20.04
CA MET A 552 -12.82 12.94 18.66
C MET A 552 -12.63 14.25 17.89
N LEU A 553 -13.51 15.24 18.08
CA LEU A 553 -13.39 16.57 17.48
C LEU A 553 -12.29 17.44 18.10
N SER A 554 -11.76 17.05 19.27
CA SER A 554 -10.65 17.75 19.92
C SER A 554 -9.28 17.18 19.55
N ILE A 555 -9.24 15.99 18.93
CA ILE A 555 -8.00 15.31 18.56
C ILE A 555 -7.24 16.10 17.51
N GLN A 556 -5.92 16.17 17.69
CA GLN A 556 -4.97 16.88 16.84
C GLN A 556 -3.87 15.95 16.33
N GLY A 557 -3.42 16.15 15.09
CA GLY A 557 -2.17 15.55 14.60
C GLY A 557 -0.94 16.10 15.31
N GLU A 558 0.21 15.42 15.20
CA GLU A 558 1.45 15.79 15.90
C GLU A 558 1.91 17.22 15.53
N ASP A 559 1.83 17.55 14.23
CA ASP A 559 2.21 18.86 13.69
C ASP A 559 1.05 19.87 13.65
N GLU A 560 -0.13 19.48 14.12
CA GLU A 560 -1.33 20.31 14.03
C GLU A 560 -1.41 21.30 15.21
N ALA A 561 -1.73 22.56 14.90
CA ALA A 561 -1.85 23.64 15.90
C ALA A 561 -3.24 23.70 16.57
N SER A 562 -4.27 23.16 15.91
CA SER A 562 -5.65 23.14 16.36
C SER A 562 -6.42 22.05 15.63
N PRO A 563 -7.45 21.43 16.21
CA PRO A 563 -8.13 20.29 15.60
C PRO A 563 -8.88 20.73 14.34
N PHE A 564 -8.31 20.48 13.17
CA PHE A 564 -8.88 20.78 11.87
C PHE A 564 -9.14 19.49 11.09
N TYR A 565 -8.16 18.59 11.05
CA TYR A 565 -8.28 17.33 10.31
C TYR A 565 -9.28 16.36 10.96
N SER A 566 -9.35 16.28 12.28
CA SER A 566 -10.35 15.46 12.97
C SER A 566 -11.78 15.89 12.61
N ILE A 567 -12.04 17.20 12.55
CA ILE A 567 -13.32 17.77 12.12
C ILE A 567 -13.56 17.47 10.64
N CYS A 568 -12.55 17.67 9.79
CA CYS A 568 -12.59 17.35 8.36
C CYS A 568 -13.04 15.89 8.12
N PHE A 569 -12.48 14.93 8.85
CA PHE A 569 -12.82 13.52 8.70
C PHE A 569 -14.23 13.16 9.22
N LEU A 570 -14.75 13.91 10.19
CA LEU A 570 -16.07 13.67 10.77
C LEU A 570 -17.20 14.45 10.09
N ILE A 571 -16.90 15.48 9.30
CA ILE A 571 -17.92 16.33 8.69
C ILE A 571 -18.92 15.56 7.80
N PRO A 572 -18.55 14.52 7.03
CA PRO A 572 -19.52 13.78 6.22
C PRO A 572 -20.56 13.04 7.07
N MET A 573 -20.14 12.49 8.22
CA MET A 573 -21.03 11.86 9.19
C MET A 573 -21.93 12.90 9.87
N LEU A 574 -21.35 14.02 10.33
CA LEU A 574 -22.08 15.10 10.99
C LEU A 574 -23.18 15.68 10.10
N CYS A 575 -22.88 15.89 8.81
CA CYS A 575 -23.84 16.35 7.82
C CYS A 575 -25.04 15.39 7.70
N GLN A 576 -24.80 14.08 7.71
CA GLN A 576 -25.85 13.08 7.60
C GLN A 576 -26.71 12.97 8.86
N ILE A 577 -26.10 12.92 10.04
CA ILE A 577 -26.87 12.79 11.28
C ILE A 577 -27.73 14.05 11.55
N THR A 578 -27.24 15.23 11.19
CA THR A 578 -27.97 16.51 11.37
C THR A 578 -29.17 16.66 10.44
N MET A 579 -29.33 15.79 9.44
CA MET A 579 -30.59 15.71 8.68
C MET A 579 -31.78 15.42 9.60
N ARG A 580 -31.56 14.75 10.72
CA ARG A 580 -32.58 14.43 11.72
C ARG A 580 -32.40 15.26 13.00
N THR A 581 -33.50 15.48 13.71
CA THR A 581 -33.51 16.31 14.94
C THR A 581 -32.66 15.69 16.06
N ASP A 582 -32.61 14.36 16.17
CA ASP A 582 -31.75 13.63 17.12
C ASP A 582 -30.26 13.90 16.88
N GLY A 583 -29.80 13.96 15.63
CA GLY A 583 -28.42 14.34 15.32
C GLY A 583 -28.12 15.81 15.64
N CYS A 584 -29.06 16.73 15.42
CA CYS A 584 -28.90 18.13 15.86
C CYS A 584 -28.83 18.25 17.39
N LYS A 585 -29.62 17.45 18.13
CA LYS A 585 -29.52 17.40 19.61
C LYS A 585 -28.16 16.90 20.06
N LEU A 586 -27.61 15.88 19.39
CA LEU A 586 -26.26 15.38 19.67
C LEU A 586 -25.20 16.46 19.44
N LEU A 587 -25.29 17.18 18.32
CA LEU A 587 -24.38 18.28 18.00
C LEU A 587 -24.44 19.41 19.05
N ALA A 588 -25.66 19.74 19.53
CA ALA A 588 -25.85 20.72 20.59
C ALA A 588 -25.28 20.25 21.94
N SER A 589 -25.61 19.02 22.37
CA SER A 589 -25.20 18.50 23.69
C SER A 589 -23.70 18.23 23.80
N SER A 590 -23.03 17.96 22.69
CA SER A 590 -21.57 17.74 22.64
C SER A 590 -20.76 19.03 22.47
N GLY A 591 -21.40 20.17 22.18
CA GLY A 591 -20.70 21.41 21.81
C GLY A 591 -20.07 21.39 20.41
N ALA A 592 -20.25 20.29 19.65
CA ALA A 592 -19.62 20.07 18.35
C ALA A 592 -20.00 21.12 17.29
N TYR A 593 -21.13 21.82 17.45
CA TYR A 593 -21.51 22.90 16.54
C TYR A 593 -20.46 24.01 16.50
N GLY A 594 -19.82 24.33 17.63
CA GLY A 594 -18.76 25.33 17.70
C GLY A 594 -17.53 24.93 16.88
N ALA A 595 -17.13 23.66 16.99
CA ALA A 595 -16.03 23.10 16.23
C ALA A 595 -16.30 23.15 14.71
N VAL A 596 -17.52 22.79 14.27
CA VAL A 596 -17.91 22.88 12.85
C VAL A 596 -17.90 24.32 12.34
N ILE A 597 -18.33 25.29 13.15
CA ILE A 597 -18.29 26.71 12.79
C ILE A 597 -16.85 27.20 12.63
N GLU A 598 -15.97 26.89 13.60
CA GLU A 598 -14.55 27.27 13.50
C GLU A 598 -13.86 26.61 12.31
N TYR A 599 -14.20 25.36 12.03
CA TYR A 599 -13.74 24.63 10.85
C TYR A 599 -14.16 25.32 9.55
N LEU A 600 -15.44 25.69 9.41
CA LEU A 600 -15.94 26.40 8.24
C LEU A 600 -15.25 27.77 8.07
N ILE A 601 -15.11 28.54 9.15
CA ILE A 601 -14.43 29.86 9.13
C ILE A 601 -13.00 29.70 8.61
N ARG A 602 -12.25 28.67 9.06
CA ARG A 602 -10.90 28.40 8.57
C ARG A 602 -10.88 27.97 7.11
N LEU A 603 -11.84 27.16 6.67
CA LEU A 603 -11.94 26.69 5.27
C LEU A 603 -12.18 27.83 4.27
N ILE A 604 -12.95 28.85 4.66
CA ILE A 604 -13.32 29.96 3.78
C ILE A 604 -12.40 31.18 3.92
N ALA A 605 -11.40 31.12 4.81
CA ALA A 605 -10.50 32.22 5.08
C ALA A 605 -9.59 32.54 3.88
N PRO A 606 -9.34 33.84 3.55
CA PRO A 606 -8.56 34.24 2.36
C PRO A 606 -7.13 33.70 2.31
N THR A 607 -6.54 33.37 3.48
CA THR A 607 -5.16 32.90 3.63
C THR A 607 -5.03 31.38 3.67
N SER A 608 -6.10 30.62 3.47
CA SER A 608 -6.05 29.17 3.53
C SER A 608 -5.29 28.61 2.31
N SER A 609 -4.00 28.30 2.49
CA SER A 609 -3.20 27.55 1.50
C SER A 609 -3.67 26.09 1.33
N THR A 610 -4.66 25.67 2.12
CA THR A 610 -5.38 24.41 1.94
C THR A 610 -6.24 24.54 0.69
N VAL A 611 -5.87 23.81 -0.36
CA VAL A 611 -6.63 23.61 -1.60
C VAL A 611 -8.13 23.67 -1.32
N GLU A 612 -8.83 24.62 -1.92
CA GLU A 612 -10.28 24.81 -1.77
C GLU A 612 -11.02 23.51 -2.12
N ASP A 613 -11.31 22.68 -1.12
CA ASP A 613 -12.17 21.52 -1.29
C ASP A 613 -13.62 21.98 -1.17
N ALA A 614 -14.20 22.36 -2.31
CA ALA A 614 -15.61 22.77 -2.41
C ALA A 614 -16.57 21.76 -1.76
N GLY A 615 -16.21 20.46 -1.74
CA GLY A 615 -16.99 19.42 -1.07
C GLY A 615 -17.03 19.59 0.45
N SER A 616 -15.88 19.82 1.08
CA SER A 616 -15.79 20.07 2.53
C SER A 616 -16.53 21.35 2.96
N VAL A 617 -16.46 22.41 2.16
CA VAL A 617 -17.21 23.65 2.41
C VAL A 617 -18.72 23.38 2.35
N SER A 618 -19.19 22.67 1.33
CA SER A 618 -20.61 22.29 1.20
C SER A 618 -21.09 21.48 2.41
N LEU A 619 -20.35 20.44 2.81
CA LEU A 619 -20.71 19.59 3.95
C LEU A 619 -20.77 20.37 5.27
N ALA A 620 -19.84 21.29 5.50
CA ALA A 620 -19.84 22.13 6.69
C ALA A 620 -21.03 23.12 6.69
N CYS A 621 -21.29 23.77 5.55
CA CYS A 621 -22.45 24.63 5.35
C CYS A 621 -23.77 23.88 5.56
N ASP A 622 -23.92 22.69 4.97
CA ASP A 622 -25.11 21.84 5.12
C ASP A 622 -25.32 21.39 6.57
N THR A 623 -24.24 21.04 7.27
CA THR A 623 -24.29 20.68 8.69
C THR A 623 -24.82 21.84 9.54
N ILE A 624 -24.31 23.06 9.32
CA ILE A 624 -24.75 24.27 10.03
C ILE A 624 -26.18 24.64 9.64
N LEU A 625 -26.53 24.57 8.35
CA LEU A 625 -27.87 24.86 7.85
C LEU A 625 -28.90 23.90 8.48
N ASN A 626 -28.61 22.59 8.48
CA ASN A 626 -29.43 21.56 9.11
C ASN A 626 -29.67 21.82 10.60
N PHE A 627 -28.61 22.27 11.30
CA PHE A 627 -28.67 22.63 12.72
C PHE A 627 -29.57 23.86 12.95
N LEU A 628 -29.33 24.95 12.23
CA LEU A 628 -30.06 26.21 12.34
C LEU A 628 -31.55 26.06 11.97
N MET A 629 -31.85 25.26 10.95
CA MET A 629 -33.23 24.99 10.53
C MET A 629 -34.04 24.23 11.59
N LYS A 630 -33.37 23.50 12.50
CA LYS A 630 -34.02 22.71 13.57
C LYS A 630 -33.86 23.34 14.96
N ARG A 631 -33.32 24.56 15.06
CA ARG A 631 -33.00 25.25 16.33
C ARG A 631 -34.15 25.29 17.34
N GLU A 632 -35.38 25.51 16.87
CA GLU A 632 -36.57 25.54 17.73
C GLU A 632 -36.90 24.15 18.30
N GLN A 633 -36.72 23.09 17.50
CA GLN A 633 -37.01 21.71 17.89
C GLN A 633 -36.02 21.15 18.91
N ILE A 634 -34.82 21.73 18.97
CA ILE A 634 -33.76 21.33 19.88
C ILE A 634 -33.64 22.25 21.11
N ALA A 635 -34.51 23.26 21.24
CA ALA A 635 -34.49 24.25 22.31
C ALA A 635 -33.10 24.89 22.53
N PHE A 636 -32.37 25.11 21.45
CA PHE A 636 -31.01 25.65 21.50
C PHE A 636 -31.03 27.17 21.70
N THR A 637 -30.20 27.66 22.62
CA THR A 637 -29.97 29.09 22.84
C THR A 637 -28.64 29.49 22.23
N PHE A 638 -28.63 30.56 21.44
CA PHE A 638 -27.42 30.99 20.71
C PHE A 638 -26.37 31.55 21.67
N SER A 639 -25.17 30.97 21.68
CA SER A 639 -23.97 31.65 22.16
C SER A 639 -23.45 32.54 21.02
N GLY A 640 -23.55 33.86 21.17
CA GLY A 640 -23.43 34.80 20.05
C GLY A 640 -22.05 34.84 19.36
N ALA A 641 -20.95 34.57 20.07
CA ALA A 641 -19.61 34.88 19.58
C ALA A 641 -19.18 34.10 18.32
N SER A 642 -19.34 32.77 18.30
CA SER A 642 -18.93 31.95 17.14
C SER A 642 -19.81 32.20 15.91
N PHE A 643 -21.12 32.41 16.11
CA PHE A 643 -22.04 32.71 15.01
C PHE A 643 -21.82 34.12 14.43
N ILE A 644 -21.43 35.11 15.25
CA ILE A 644 -21.10 36.45 14.76
C ILE A 644 -19.81 36.41 13.93
N LYS A 645 -18.79 35.68 14.37
CA LYS A 645 -17.58 35.44 13.55
C LYS A 645 -17.92 34.74 12.23
N LEU A 646 -18.87 33.80 12.26
CA LEU A 646 -19.32 33.13 11.05
C LEU A 646 -20.04 34.06 10.08
N LEU A 647 -20.87 35.00 10.56
CA LEU A 647 -21.52 36.01 9.72
C LEU A 647 -20.48 36.83 8.95
N SER A 648 -19.44 37.31 9.65
CA SER A 648 -18.34 38.06 9.05
C SER A 648 -17.56 37.21 8.04
N ALA A 649 -17.24 35.96 8.38
CA ALA A 649 -16.51 35.08 7.46
C ALA A 649 -17.30 34.77 6.17
N LEU A 650 -18.60 34.48 6.29
CA LEU A 650 -19.47 34.17 5.14
C LEU A 650 -19.74 35.39 4.25
N SER A 651 -19.82 36.60 4.82
CA SER A 651 -20.01 37.81 4.02
C SER A 651 -18.82 38.04 3.09
N HIS A 652 -17.59 37.96 3.62
CA HIS A 652 -16.36 38.15 2.84
C HIS A 652 -16.09 37.00 1.86
N TRP A 653 -16.41 35.76 2.23
CA TRP A 653 -16.20 34.59 1.37
C TRP A 653 -16.86 34.71 -0.01
N THR A 654 -17.96 35.48 -0.11
CA THR A 654 -18.78 35.63 -1.32
C THR A 654 -18.53 36.94 -2.08
N GLU A 655 -17.62 37.82 -1.63
CA GLU A 655 -17.38 39.12 -2.31
C GLU A 655 -16.75 38.93 -3.69
N ASP A 656 -15.75 38.06 -3.80
CA ASP A 656 -15.01 37.80 -5.05
C ASP A 656 -15.52 36.59 -5.84
N ARG A 657 -16.45 35.80 -5.27
CA ARG A 657 -16.97 34.58 -5.91
C ARG A 657 -18.30 34.83 -6.60
N GLY A 658 -18.33 34.60 -7.91
CA GLY A 658 -19.55 34.65 -8.74
C GLY A 658 -20.37 33.35 -8.73
N ASP A 659 -20.12 32.44 -7.80
CA ASP A 659 -20.81 31.15 -7.73
C ASP A 659 -22.20 31.28 -7.06
N PRO A 660 -23.31 31.05 -7.78
CA PRO A 660 -24.66 31.16 -7.25
C PRO A 660 -24.93 30.27 -6.05
N ASP A 661 -24.41 29.04 -6.05
CA ASP A 661 -24.64 28.06 -4.98
C ASP A 661 -24.01 28.53 -3.67
N SER A 662 -22.74 28.95 -3.71
CA SER A 662 -22.03 29.54 -2.57
C SER A 662 -22.74 30.78 -2.02
N LEU A 663 -23.21 31.67 -2.91
CA LEU A 663 -23.96 32.87 -2.53
C LEU A 663 -25.25 32.50 -1.77
N MET A 664 -26.03 31.55 -2.31
CA MET A 664 -27.30 31.15 -1.72
C MET A 664 -27.13 30.40 -0.40
N MET A 665 -26.11 29.55 -0.29
CA MET A 665 -25.78 28.85 0.96
C MET A 665 -25.34 29.81 2.06
N ALA A 666 -24.39 30.70 1.78
CA ALA A 666 -23.94 31.72 2.73
C ALA A 666 -25.12 32.59 3.18
N SER A 667 -25.94 33.04 2.22
CA SER A 667 -27.09 33.90 2.51
C SER A 667 -28.14 33.20 3.39
N SER A 668 -28.39 31.91 3.15
CA SER A 668 -29.35 31.13 3.94
C SER A 668 -28.90 30.98 5.39
N ILE A 669 -27.62 30.67 5.61
CA ILE A 669 -27.04 30.56 6.95
C ILE A 669 -27.09 31.93 7.65
N CYS A 670 -26.64 32.99 6.99
CA CYS A 670 -26.67 34.34 7.54
C CYS A 670 -28.10 34.80 7.90
N ALA A 671 -29.07 34.56 7.02
CA ALA A 671 -30.45 34.93 7.26
C ALA A 671 -31.07 34.19 8.47
N LEU A 672 -30.72 32.91 8.68
CA LEU A 672 -31.17 32.14 9.85
C LEU A 672 -30.51 32.59 11.16
N ILE A 673 -29.24 33.00 11.10
CA ILE A 673 -28.54 33.57 12.26
C ILE A 673 -29.16 34.93 12.63
N LEU A 674 -29.36 35.82 11.65
CA LEU A 674 -30.01 37.13 11.85
C LEU A 674 -31.43 36.98 12.41
N ASP A 675 -32.17 35.99 11.96
CA ASP A 675 -33.51 35.67 12.49
C ASP A 675 -33.48 35.32 13.99
N SER A 676 -32.33 34.86 14.50
CA SER A 676 -32.15 34.34 15.85
C SER A 676 -31.43 35.30 16.81
N ILE A 677 -30.95 36.45 16.34
CA ILE A 677 -30.25 37.46 17.16
C ILE A 677 -30.95 38.83 17.10
N SER A 678 -30.53 39.76 17.95
CA SER A 678 -30.99 41.16 17.93
C SER A 678 -29.94 42.08 17.31
N GLU A 679 -30.37 43.22 16.78
CA GLU A 679 -29.45 44.23 16.23
C GLU A 679 -28.52 44.79 17.32
N GLU A 680 -28.98 44.95 18.56
CA GLU A 680 -28.13 45.39 19.67
C GLU A 680 -27.03 44.38 20.00
N THR A 681 -27.33 43.08 19.95
CA THR A 681 -26.33 42.01 20.16
C THR A 681 -25.29 42.01 19.05
N LEU A 682 -25.73 42.24 17.80
CA LEU A 682 -24.85 42.25 16.64
C LEU A 682 -23.90 43.47 16.66
N ILE A 683 -24.43 44.68 16.89
CA ILE A 683 -23.65 45.93 16.87
C ILE A 683 -22.68 46.05 18.05
N ARG A 684 -23.04 45.52 19.22
CA ARG A 684 -22.18 45.61 20.42
C ARG A 684 -21.05 44.58 20.44
N HIS A 685 -21.00 43.68 19.46
CA HIS A 685 -20.00 42.62 19.46
C HIS A 685 -18.65 43.15 18.96
N PRO A 686 -17.54 42.95 19.71
CA PRO A 686 -16.24 43.53 19.39
C PRO A 686 -15.63 42.97 18.10
N ASP A 687 -16.00 41.74 17.72
CA ASP A 687 -15.47 41.06 16.54
C ASP A 687 -16.20 41.42 15.22
N LEU A 688 -17.15 42.37 15.24
CA LEU A 688 -17.89 42.78 14.03
C LEU A 688 -17.52 44.22 13.63
N SER A 689 -16.91 44.38 12.48
CA SER A 689 -16.56 45.70 11.94
C SER A 689 -17.73 46.34 11.18
N ASN A 690 -17.66 47.65 10.92
CA ASN A 690 -18.64 48.32 10.06
C ASN A 690 -18.53 47.84 8.60
N ASP A 691 -17.35 47.42 8.17
CA ASP A 691 -17.13 46.85 6.83
C ASP A 691 -17.84 45.49 6.74
N ASP A 692 -17.76 44.65 7.77
CA ASP A 692 -18.45 43.35 7.85
C ASP A 692 -19.97 43.52 7.70
N LEU A 693 -20.54 44.58 8.30
CA LEU A 693 -21.97 44.91 8.16
C LEU A 693 -22.32 45.31 6.74
N VAL A 694 -21.46 46.08 6.06
CA VAL A 694 -21.65 46.44 4.65
C VAL A 694 -21.58 45.20 3.77
N SER A 695 -20.58 44.34 3.95
CA SER A 695 -20.42 43.08 3.23
C SER A 695 -21.62 42.15 3.44
N LEU A 696 -22.11 42.04 4.67
CA LEU A 696 -23.30 41.25 5.01
C LEU A 696 -24.57 41.80 4.32
N SER A 697 -24.78 43.12 4.36
CA SER A 697 -25.87 43.78 3.63
C SER A 697 -25.78 43.56 2.13
N GLN A 698 -24.59 43.64 1.53
CA GLN A 698 -24.38 43.37 0.12
C GLN A 698 -24.65 41.91 -0.25
N LEU A 699 -24.26 40.95 0.59
CA LEU A 699 -24.60 39.53 0.43
C LEU A 699 -26.12 39.33 0.40
N MET A 700 -26.83 39.88 1.39
CA MET A 700 -28.30 39.82 1.44
C MET A 700 -28.95 40.45 0.20
N LYS A 701 -28.50 41.66 -0.20
CA LYS A 701 -29.00 42.36 -1.39
C LYS A 701 -28.82 41.53 -2.67
N ARG A 702 -27.61 40.97 -2.86
CA ARG A 702 -27.31 40.11 -4.03
C ARG A 702 -28.20 38.87 -4.06
N SER A 703 -28.40 38.21 -2.93
CA SER A 703 -29.25 37.01 -2.84
C SER A 703 -30.73 37.29 -3.10
N LEU A 704 -31.27 38.41 -2.62
CA LEU A 704 -32.67 38.80 -2.87
C LEU A 704 -32.91 39.20 -4.33
N ALA A 705 -31.91 39.77 -5.01
CA ALA A 705 -32.00 40.14 -6.42
C ALA A 705 -31.91 38.95 -7.40
N MET A 706 -31.53 37.75 -6.94
CA MET A 706 -31.36 36.55 -7.76
C MET A 706 -32.66 36.10 -8.45
N CYS A 707 -33.82 36.32 -7.83
CA CYS A 707 -35.13 35.91 -8.36
C CYS A 707 -35.46 36.50 -9.75
N GLY A 708 -34.76 37.57 -10.17
CA GLY A 708 -34.97 38.24 -11.47
C GLY A 708 -34.05 37.82 -12.62
N LYS A 709 -33.05 36.95 -12.40
CA LYS A 709 -31.92 36.77 -13.36
C LYS A 709 -31.87 35.45 -14.17
N GLY A 710 -32.79 34.50 -14.00
CA GLY A 710 -32.82 33.27 -14.82
C GLY A 710 -33.54 32.08 -14.17
N MET A 711 -33.54 30.92 -14.84
CA MET A 711 -34.03 29.65 -14.26
C MET A 711 -33.08 29.19 -13.16
N MET A 712 -33.46 29.43 -11.90
CA MET A 712 -32.81 28.86 -10.72
C MET A 712 -32.92 27.34 -10.72
N SER A 713 -31.91 26.66 -10.17
CA SER A 713 -32.01 25.25 -9.84
C SER A 713 -33.08 25.03 -8.74
N ASP A 714 -33.60 23.80 -8.61
CA ASP A 714 -34.54 23.47 -7.55
C ASP A 714 -33.92 23.70 -6.15
N GLU A 715 -32.60 23.51 -6.00
CA GLU A 715 -31.88 23.66 -4.74
C GLU A 715 -31.69 25.13 -4.39
N GLU A 716 -31.29 25.95 -5.36
CA GLU A 716 -31.19 27.40 -5.22
C GLU A 716 -32.56 28.04 -4.89
N SER A 717 -33.66 27.48 -5.42
CA SER A 717 -35.03 27.91 -5.13
C SER A 717 -35.45 27.62 -3.69
N ASP A 718 -35.12 26.45 -3.16
CA ASP A 718 -35.38 26.09 -1.76
C ASP A 718 -34.58 27.00 -0.80
N LEU A 719 -33.30 27.27 -1.11
CA LEU A 719 -32.46 28.21 -0.35
C LEU A 719 -33.00 29.65 -0.42
N TYR A 720 -33.45 30.09 -1.59
CA TYR A 720 -34.06 31.42 -1.74
C TYR A 720 -35.32 31.58 -0.88
N GLN A 721 -36.16 30.55 -0.79
CA GLN A 721 -37.32 30.58 0.10
C GLN A 721 -36.92 30.74 1.57
N ILE A 722 -35.82 30.10 1.99
CA ILE A 722 -35.28 30.26 3.35
C ILE A 722 -34.85 31.72 3.56
N VAL A 723 -34.03 32.27 2.65
CA VAL A 723 -33.55 33.66 2.73
C VAL A 723 -34.72 34.64 2.80
N HIS A 724 -35.66 34.54 1.85
CA HIS A 724 -36.80 35.43 1.75
C HIS A 724 -37.72 35.34 2.98
N ALA A 725 -38.03 34.13 3.46
CA ALA A 725 -38.87 33.96 4.64
C ALA A 725 -38.21 34.49 5.91
N CYS A 726 -36.89 34.28 6.07
CA CYS A 726 -36.16 34.83 7.21
C CYS A 726 -36.08 36.36 7.13
N TYR A 727 -35.76 36.92 5.96
CA TYR A 727 -35.68 38.36 5.74
C TYR A 727 -36.94 39.08 6.21
N LEU A 728 -38.13 38.59 5.83
CA LEU A 728 -39.40 39.17 6.27
C LEU A 728 -39.61 39.14 7.80
N ARG A 729 -38.98 38.21 8.52
CA ARG A 729 -39.09 38.10 9.99
C ARG A 729 -38.10 38.98 10.75
N TRP A 730 -36.96 39.32 10.15
CA TRP A 730 -35.93 40.10 10.85
C TRP A 730 -35.71 41.50 10.28
N VAL A 731 -36.10 41.82 9.04
CA VAL A 731 -35.78 43.11 8.40
C VAL A 731 -36.13 44.34 9.24
N ASP A 732 -37.30 44.35 9.88
CA ASP A 732 -37.74 45.49 10.71
C ASP A 732 -37.05 45.54 12.08
N ARG A 733 -36.42 44.44 12.51
CA ARG A 733 -35.56 44.38 13.70
C ARG A 733 -34.14 44.89 13.43
N PHE A 734 -33.74 45.08 12.17
CA PHE A 734 -32.40 45.52 11.77
C PHE A 734 -32.45 46.73 10.81
N PRO A 735 -32.90 47.91 11.28
CA PRO A 735 -33.01 49.13 10.46
C PRO A 735 -31.73 49.53 9.74
N ARG A 736 -30.53 49.34 10.32
CA ARG A 736 -29.27 49.69 9.63
C ARG A 736 -28.97 48.77 8.46
N ILE A 737 -29.20 47.47 8.64
CA ILE A 737 -29.00 46.46 7.57
C ILE A 737 -30.03 46.70 6.46
N LYS A 738 -31.29 46.99 6.82
CA LYS A 738 -32.37 47.32 5.88
C LYS A 738 -32.01 48.51 5.00
N GLU A 739 -31.56 49.61 5.59
CA GLU A 739 -31.16 50.82 4.84
C GLU A 739 -30.05 50.54 3.82
N LEU A 740 -29.07 49.71 4.19
CA LEU A 740 -27.97 49.31 3.29
C LEU A 740 -28.38 48.33 2.19
N ILE A 741 -29.44 47.55 2.38
CA ILE A 741 -29.99 46.65 1.35
C ILE A 741 -30.84 47.44 0.33
N GLU A 742 -31.61 48.41 0.81
CA GLU A 742 -32.54 49.22 -0.01
C GLU A 742 -31.85 50.33 -0.82
N ARG A 743 -30.69 50.82 -0.37
CA ARG A 743 -29.75 51.62 -1.19
C ARG A 743 -29.04 50.71 -2.18
#